data_AF-A0A5N1JGR7-F1
#
_entry.id   AF-A0A5N1JGR7-F1
#
_cell.length_a   1.000
_cell.length_b   1.000
_cell.length_c   1.000
_cell.angle_alpha   90.00
_cell.angle_beta   90.00
_cell.angle_gamma   90.00
#
_symmetry.space_group_name_H-M   'P 1'
#
loop_
_entity.id
_entity.type
_entity.pdbx_description
1 polymer ?
#
loop_
_entity_poly.entity_id
_entity_poly.type
_entity_poly.pdbx_seq_one_letter_code
_entity_poly.pdbx_strand_id
1 'polypeptide(L)'
;MIARWRVVQQVADRFGYREPRFAEDEKNLEKVREGEIPLVSLENDLGRVQLRLRREGLSALGAIERINGIVNFQDKNVLDKLSGIARAVCRLLKDGRPIGTGFLVADDIIITNHHVIENPQDAVNMLAQFDYELDINQIPKKSPCFKLNSAKFFLTSTLDYNANIPHSGLDFTFIGLEPFGTSGEPLANYSPVNLDGNLGKIIKGESCVIIQHPKGDFKKVVLKDTAFFSETDTRLIYESDTLPGSSGSMVVGLGTCEIIALHHSGLPRVDDQNRILTKKGTIATPDTPDDEIDWFGNEGIKISKIIQALQESTLSADMAKIRDTLLKKTKVVAQQLSQPMPTGNTRPGGTVTPPILSPTTSSLSKESAMDTVFSSSTTGRAQFLITAPNKTNTMNQIETILKAIYGPGVTITLAMPGSAVEGEVELFAVQFPFSGNVNEEAQNLLKIPGIINAEADVPLLMNADTGFMVQGPSKGTGTESDILFDDGTGEWNESEFIRTYAESKYYKNQPELNYRRWNWFATNFDKLEKLPNVKSPGECGIQIVQFDTGFTDHSKVRGGYDLDHDFNFLDTADPTTAFDPKTIGLGKQPGHGTRTGSLLIGNRNTPITHEGNCGLLTDFNFKLIPYRIAETVIIINRQQQLASALDMAITQGFDIITMSMGLPPTIATAKMAKKAYEKGIIWCCAAGNEVQAVVAPAVYPGTIAVAASNPLDREWPGSSRGSAVDITAPGQAIYVPIWNASHQEDFAYGNGTSYATPHIAAAAACWLAAYQDVLSDPAYAGWKRVEAFRTALASSARRENDLPRKGFGHGMLDVERLLKTAPVPAADLKDAYNDWNEHAFFATLQGYGELAKTYWNKFHGWLFGNKRGGQESLEDDALSPFSKQLENSLFANRPSRFESVEPTGADTALQRFQLVNAILENSAR
;
A
#
# COMPACT_ATOMS: atom_id res chain seq x y z
N MET A 1 -22.95 0.71 46.10
CA MET A 1 -21.94 0.03 45.28
C MET A 1 -22.52 -0.86 44.19
N ILE A 2 -23.72 -1.44 44.37
CA ILE A 2 -24.39 -2.31 43.36
C ILE A 2 -24.55 -1.66 41.98
N ALA A 3 -24.89 -0.37 41.89
CA ALA A 3 -25.06 0.31 40.59
C ALA A 3 -23.74 0.41 39.80
N ARG A 4 -22.62 0.68 40.47
CA ARG A 4 -21.30 0.78 39.83
C ARG A 4 -20.80 -0.59 39.37
N TRP A 5 -20.83 -1.59 40.25
CA TRP A 5 -20.42 -2.94 39.89
C TRP A 5 -21.27 -3.49 38.75
N ARG A 6 -22.56 -3.17 38.71
CA ARG A 6 -23.44 -3.52 37.59
C ARG A 6 -22.95 -2.92 36.26
N VAL A 7 -22.54 -1.65 36.22
CA VAL A 7 -21.98 -1.03 35.01
C VAL A 7 -20.70 -1.74 34.58
N VAL A 8 -19.76 -1.99 35.50
CA VAL A 8 -18.48 -2.67 35.20
C VAL A 8 -18.71 -4.11 34.73
N GLN A 9 -19.60 -4.86 35.38
CA GLN A 9 -19.95 -6.23 34.98
C GLN A 9 -20.62 -6.28 33.61
N GLN A 10 -21.49 -5.32 33.29
CA GLN A 10 -22.11 -5.26 31.97
C GLN A 10 -21.11 -4.93 30.85
N VAL A 11 -20.09 -4.13 31.16
CA VAL A 11 -18.97 -3.89 30.25
C VAL A 11 -18.18 -5.19 30.05
N ALA A 12 -17.85 -5.91 31.13
CA ALA A 12 -17.18 -7.21 31.07
C ALA A 12 -17.96 -8.25 30.22
N ASP A 13 -19.26 -8.42 30.49
CA ASP A 13 -20.12 -9.38 29.79
C ASP A 13 -20.25 -9.07 28.29
N ARG A 14 -20.22 -7.78 27.92
CA ARG A 14 -20.34 -7.32 26.53
C ARG A 14 -19.07 -7.54 25.72
N PHE A 15 -17.90 -7.48 26.36
CA PHE A 15 -16.61 -7.40 25.66
C PHE A 15 -15.69 -8.60 25.86
N GLY A 16 -15.96 -9.54 26.76
CA GLY A 16 -15.04 -10.65 27.00
C GLY A 16 -14.76 -11.52 25.77
N TYR A 17 -15.70 -11.72 24.84
CA TYR A 17 -15.43 -12.39 23.54
C TYR A 17 -14.60 -11.56 22.53
N ARG A 18 -14.45 -10.25 22.77
CA ARG A 18 -13.72 -9.31 21.90
C ARG A 18 -12.37 -8.90 22.51
N GLU A 19 -12.03 -9.41 23.69
CA GLU A 19 -10.77 -9.12 24.39
C GLU A 19 -9.53 -9.36 23.52
N PRO A 20 -9.43 -10.44 22.71
CA PRO A 20 -8.25 -10.64 21.86
C PRO A 20 -8.04 -9.51 20.85
N ARG A 21 -9.12 -8.94 20.30
CA ARG A 21 -9.07 -7.83 19.35
C ARG A 21 -8.66 -6.52 20.04
N PHE A 22 -9.13 -6.27 21.24
CA PHE A 22 -8.75 -5.06 21.98
C PHE A 22 -7.31 -5.14 22.51
N ALA A 23 -6.86 -6.32 22.91
CA ALA A 23 -5.47 -6.59 23.27
C ALA A 23 -4.53 -6.47 22.05
N GLU A 24 -4.97 -6.90 20.86
CA GLU A 24 -4.24 -6.68 19.62
C GLU A 24 -4.17 -5.20 19.24
N ASP A 25 -5.29 -4.46 19.33
CA ASP A 25 -5.33 -3.01 19.09
C ASP A 25 -4.47 -2.23 20.12
N GLU A 26 -4.45 -2.66 21.40
CA GLU A 26 -3.58 -2.14 22.47
C GLU A 26 -2.10 -2.39 22.15
N LYS A 27 -1.74 -3.63 21.76
CA LYS A 27 -0.38 -3.97 21.33
C LYS A 27 0.04 -3.20 20.08
N ASN A 28 -0.87 -2.97 19.13
CA ASN A 28 -0.60 -2.15 17.96
C ASN A 28 -0.37 -0.69 18.36
N LEU A 29 -1.07 -0.17 19.37
CA LEU A 29 -0.81 1.17 19.90
C LEU A 29 0.60 1.26 20.53
N GLU A 30 1.04 0.23 21.24
CA GLU A 30 2.42 0.13 21.76
C GLU A 30 3.45 0.12 20.63
N LYS A 31 3.23 -0.68 19.59
CA LYS A 31 4.08 -0.71 18.39
C LYS A 31 4.14 0.64 17.66
N VAL A 32 3.03 1.38 17.62
CA VAL A 32 3.02 2.77 17.12
C VAL A 32 3.89 3.67 17.99
N ARG A 33 3.78 3.56 19.33
CA ARG A 33 4.62 4.32 20.26
C ARG A 33 6.11 3.99 20.12
N GLU A 34 6.42 2.73 19.83
CA GLU A 34 7.78 2.24 19.59
C GLU A 34 8.32 2.57 18.19
N GLY A 35 7.46 3.11 17.31
CA GLY A 35 7.83 3.49 15.95
C GLY A 35 7.95 2.33 14.97
N GLU A 36 7.47 1.13 15.35
CA GLU A 36 7.48 -0.07 14.52
C GLU A 36 6.42 -0.02 13.40
N ILE A 37 5.30 0.68 13.63
CA ILE A 37 4.22 0.91 12.66
C ILE A 37 3.76 2.39 12.72
N PRO A 38 3.38 3.03 11.60
CA PRO A 38 3.04 4.47 11.57
C PRO A 38 1.66 4.77 12.20
N LEU A 39 1.41 5.94 12.78
CA LEU A 39 0.15 6.26 13.51
C LEU A 39 -1.15 5.93 12.74
N VAL A 40 -1.19 6.28 11.45
CA VAL A 40 -2.37 6.07 10.57
C VAL A 40 -2.76 4.60 10.44
N SER A 41 -1.80 3.71 10.69
CA SER A 41 -1.94 2.27 10.54
C SER A 41 -2.87 1.67 11.61
N LEU A 42 -3.05 2.35 12.75
CA LEU A 42 -4.09 1.99 13.72
C LEU A 42 -5.50 2.20 13.16
N GLU A 43 -5.70 3.11 12.20
CA GLU A 43 -7.00 3.51 11.69
C GLU A 43 -7.41 2.69 10.46
N ASN A 44 -8.36 1.78 10.65
CA ASN A 44 -8.88 0.89 9.61
C ASN A 44 -9.99 1.55 8.76
N ASP A 45 -10.50 2.72 9.17
CA ASP A 45 -11.55 3.48 8.49
C ASP A 45 -10.97 4.68 7.72
N LEU A 46 -10.58 4.44 6.47
CA LEU A 46 -10.05 5.46 5.57
C LEU A 46 -11.02 6.63 5.36
N GLY A 47 -12.33 6.42 5.51
CA GLY A 47 -13.33 7.48 5.46
C GLY A 47 -13.20 8.46 6.62
N ARG A 48 -12.87 7.97 7.81
CA ARG A 48 -12.58 8.81 8.98
C ARG A 48 -11.30 9.63 8.81
N VAL A 49 -10.26 9.04 8.23
CA VAL A 49 -9.00 9.74 7.92
C VAL A 49 -9.25 10.89 6.93
N GLN A 50 -10.04 10.66 5.87
CA GLN A 50 -10.39 11.71 4.93
C GLN A 50 -11.24 12.84 5.55
N LEU A 51 -12.20 12.49 6.42
CA LEU A 51 -13.01 13.48 7.13
C LEU A 51 -12.17 14.26 8.16
N ARG A 52 -11.17 13.62 8.77
CA ARG A 52 -10.19 14.25 9.67
C ARG A 52 -9.37 15.31 8.93
N LEU A 53 -8.87 15.00 7.74
CA LEU A 53 -8.13 15.93 6.89
C LEU A 53 -8.99 17.15 6.49
N ARG A 54 -10.27 16.94 6.14
CA ARG A 54 -11.20 18.04 5.81
C ARG A 54 -11.45 18.99 6.98
N ARG A 55 -11.51 18.49 8.22
CA ARG A 55 -11.74 19.32 9.42
C ARG A 55 -10.58 20.25 9.76
N GLU A 56 -9.35 19.87 9.42
CA GLU A 56 -8.17 20.70 9.65
C GLU A 56 -7.93 21.72 8.54
N GLY A 57 -8.70 21.67 7.44
CA GLY A 57 -8.50 22.53 6.28
C GLY A 57 -7.14 22.29 5.61
N LEU A 58 -6.53 21.14 5.85
CA LEU A 58 -5.25 20.73 5.28
C LEU A 58 -5.49 20.00 3.96
N SER A 59 -4.70 20.33 2.93
CA SER A 59 -4.62 19.47 1.74
C SER A 59 -4.02 18.12 2.14
N ALA A 60 -4.35 17.04 1.41
CA ALA A 60 -3.83 15.70 1.71
C ALA A 60 -2.29 15.64 1.78
N LEU A 61 -1.59 16.60 1.17
CA LEU A 61 -0.13 16.76 1.20
C LEU A 61 0.42 17.55 2.40
N GLY A 62 -0.39 18.37 3.07
CA GLY A 62 0.07 19.22 4.19
C GLY A 62 0.03 18.53 5.56
N ALA A 63 -0.67 17.40 5.68
CA ALA A 63 -0.77 16.63 6.92
C ALA A 63 0.25 15.49 7.01
N ILE A 64 0.93 15.16 5.91
CA ILE A 64 1.88 14.04 5.84
C ILE A 64 3.27 14.45 6.33
N GLU A 65 3.64 15.74 6.30
CA GLU A 65 4.87 16.24 6.93
C GLU A 65 4.69 16.67 8.38
N ARG A 66 4.19 15.78 9.23
CA ARG A 66 4.35 15.82 10.68
C ARG A 66 4.26 14.35 11.11
N ILE A 67 5.37 13.61 11.26
CA ILE A 67 6.18 13.53 12.49
C ILE A 67 7.14 12.33 12.34
N ASN A 68 8.42 12.49 12.68
CA ASN A 68 9.33 11.37 12.98
C ASN A 68 9.16 10.97 14.47
N GLY A 69 8.65 9.77 14.78
CA GLY A 69 8.52 9.23 16.16
C GLY A 69 7.25 9.64 16.95
N ILE A 70 7.28 9.61 18.30
CA ILE A 70 6.18 10.15 19.15
C ILE A 70 6.30 11.68 19.18
N VAL A 71 5.30 12.41 18.67
CA VAL A 71 5.27 13.89 18.83
C VAL A 71 4.44 14.38 19.99
N ASN A 72 5.07 15.25 20.78
CA ASN A 72 4.58 15.80 22.03
C ASN A 72 4.41 17.34 21.99
N PHE A 73 4.23 17.94 20.81
CA PHE A 73 4.04 19.40 20.67
C PHE A 73 2.59 19.73 20.31
N GLN A 74 1.98 20.69 21.00
CA GLN A 74 0.64 21.20 20.70
C GLN A 74 0.67 22.72 20.55
N ASP A 75 -0.11 23.25 19.61
CA ASP A 75 -0.26 24.68 19.44
C ASP A 75 -0.84 25.30 20.73
N LYS A 76 -0.29 26.43 21.17
CA LYS A 76 -0.80 27.17 22.35
C LYS A 76 -2.31 27.46 22.26
N ASN A 77 -2.84 27.63 21.05
CA ASN A 77 -4.27 27.86 20.83
C ASN A 77 -5.16 26.68 21.31
N VAL A 78 -4.64 25.45 21.31
CA VAL A 78 -5.34 24.26 21.79
C VAL A 78 -5.59 24.37 23.29
N LEU A 79 -4.60 24.85 24.04
CA LEU A 79 -4.75 25.09 25.49
C LEU A 79 -5.81 26.15 25.79
N ASP A 80 -5.86 27.23 25.01
CA ASP A 80 -6.88 28.28 25.16
C ASP A 80 -8.30 27.72 24.86
N LYS A 81 -8.43 26.92 23.80
CA LYS A 81 -9.71 26.26 23.44
C LYS A 81 -10.14 25.26 24.50
N LEU A 82 -9.23 24.41 24.97
CA LEU A 82 -9.49 23.45 26.04
C LEU A 82 -9.93 24.14 27.33
N SER A 83 -9.26 25.24 27.71
CA SER A 83 -9.65 26.07 28.85
C SER A 83 -11.06 26.65 28.67
N GLY A 84 -11.39 27.11 27.46
CA GLY A 84 -12.72 27.60 27.12
C GLY A 84 -13.82 26.55 27.26
N ILE A 85 -13.64 25.37 26.66
CA ILE A 85 -14.64 24.29 26.71
C ILE A 85 -14.76 23.67 28.11
N ALA A 86 -13.68 23.68 28.91
CA ALA A 86 -13.70 23.19 30.30
C ALA A 86 -14.69 23.96 31.18
N ARG A 87 -15.02 25.21 30.83
CA ARG A 87 -16.03 26.01 31.56
C ARG A 87 -17.45 25.45 31.42
N ALA A 88 -17.74 24.68 30.37
CA ALA A 88 -19.03 24.03 30.18
C ALA A 88 -19.21 22.79 31.06
N VAL A 89 -18.13 22.28 31.66
CA VAL A 89 -18.15 21.06 32.49
C VAL A 89 -18.59 21.40 33.91
N CYS A 90 -19.52 20.60 34.42
CA CYS A 90 -20.12 20.73 35.75
C CYS A 90 -20.05 19.41 36.52
N ARG A 91 -20.03 19.53 37.85
CA ARG A 91 -20.18 18.41 38.78
C ARG A 91 -21.66 18.20 39.08
N LEU A 92 -22.15 16.96 38.97
CA LEU A 92 -23.54 16.63 39.29
C LEU A 92 -23.67 16.17 40.73
N LEU A 93 -24.56 16.82 41.47
CA LEU A 93 -24.84 16.56 42.86
C LEU A 93 -26.25 15.97 43.00
N LYS A 94 -26.41 14.89 43.76
CA LYS A 94 -27.70 14.39 44.23
C LYS A 94 -27.72 14.46 45.75
N ASP A 95 -28.66 15.22 46.30
CA ASP A 95 -28.74 15.46 47.75
C ASP A 95 -27.41 15.98 48.35
N GLY A 96 -26.70 16.83 47.58
CA GLY A 96 -25.40 17.41 47.96
C GLY A 96 -24.20 16.48 47.82
N ARG A 97 -24.39 15.22 47.41
CA ARG A 97 -23.29 14.27 47.16
C ARG A 97 -22.92 14.24 45.67
N PRO A 98 -21.64 14.26 45.32
CA PRO A 98 -21.23 14.13 43.93
C PRO A 98 -21.52 12.72 43.42
N ILE A 99 -22.22 12.63 42.30
CA ILE A 99 -22.58 11.35 41.69
C ILE A 99 -22.04 11.18 40.26
N GLY A 100 -21.62 12.26 39.61
CA GLY A 100 -21.07 12.20 38.26
C GLY A 100 -20.64 13.57 37.74
N THR A 101 -20.28 13.58 36.47
CA THR A 101 -19.93 14.76 35.69
C THR A 101 -20.98 14.96 34.60
N GLY A 102 -21.20 16.20 34.20
CA GLY A 102 -22.00 16.54 33.02
C GLY A 102 -21.46 17.80 32.37
N PHE A 103 -21.95 18.15 31.19
CA PHE A 103 -21.52 19.37 30.51
C PHE A 103 -22.62 20.00 29.67
N LEU A 104 -22.54 21.32 29.54
CA LEU A 104 -23.51 22.18 28.86
C LEU A 104 -23.37 22.08 27.34
N VAL A 105 -24.41 21.65 26.64
CA VAL A 105 -24.44 21.38 25.18
C VAL A 105 -25.33 22.34 24.38
N ALA A 106 -26.20 23.07 25.07
CA ALA A 106 -26.94 24.23 24.59
C ALA A 106 -27.13 25.19 25.76
N ASP A 107 -27.67 26.39 25.52
CA ASP A 107 -27.77 27.49 26.51
C ASP A 107 -28.29 27.06 27.89
N ASP A 108 -29.16 26.05 27.92
CA ASP A 108 -29.79 25.53 29.13
C ASP A 108 -29.93 24.00 29.15
N ILE A 109 -29.17 23.27 28.32
CA ILE A 109 -29.22 21.80 28.25
C ILE A 109 -27.87 21.22 28.60
N ILE A 110 -27.83 20.26 29.51
CA ILE A 110 -26.65 19.45 29.79
C ILE A 110 -26.83 18.01 29.30
N ILE A 111 -25.71 17.31 29.13
CA ILE A 111 -25.67 15.86 28.92
C ILE A 111 -24.84 15.18 30.03
N THR A 112 -25.27 13.97 30.42
CA THR A 112 -24.55 13.03 31.29
C THR A 112 -24.96 11.58 30.96
N ASN A 113 -24.52 10.57 31.71
CA ASN A 113 -24.96 9.19 31.52
C ASN A 113 -26.36 8.92 32.07
N HIS A 114 -27.04 7.91 31.52
CA HIS A 114 -28.33 7.45 32.05
C HIS A 114 -28.20 6.87 33.45
N HIS A 115 -27.16 6.09 33.75
CA HIS A 115 -26.95 5.59 35.11
C HIS A 115 -26.62 6.69 36.16
N VAL A 116 -26.41 7.94 35.73
CA VAL A 116 -26.32 9.12 36.62
C VAL A 116 -27.70 9.76 36.80
N ILE A 117 -28.49 9.84 35.73
CA ILE A 117 -29.88 10.36 35.73
C ILE A 117 -30.76 9.41 34.90
N GLU A 118 -31.43 8.47 35.55
CA GLU A 118 -32.16 7.40 34.86
C GLU A 118 -33.54 7.88 34.38
N ASN A 119 -34.17 8.77 35.15
CA ASN A 119 -35.54 9.22 34.89
C ASN A 119 -35.76 10.68 35.35
N PRO A 120 -36.86 11.32 34.91
CA PRO A 120 -37.19 12.70 35.30
C PRO A 120 -37.32 12.93 36.81
N GLN A 121 -37.70 11.91 37.58
CA GLN A 121 -37.89 12.01 39.03
C GLN A 121 -36.55 12.09 39.77
N ASP A 122 -35.52 11.40 39.28
CA ASP A 122 -34.15 11.49 39.83
C ASP A 122 -33.59 12.90 39.77
N ALA A 123 -33.93 13.64 38.71
CA ALA A 123 -33.43 14.99 38.48
C ALA A 123 -33.96 16.04 39.48
N VAL A 124 -35.09 15.78 40.16
CA VAL A 124 -35.77 16.76 41.03
C VAL A 124 -34.87 17.26 42.16
N ASN A 125 -34.05 16.37 42.73
CA ASN A 125 -33.14 16.68 43.85
C ASN A 125 -31.68 16.83 43.41
N MET A 126 -31.46 17.09 42.12
CA MET A 126 -30.13 17.19 41.55
C MET A 126 -29.76 18.63 41.19
N LEU A 127 -28.45 18.92 41.33
CA LEU A 127 -27.85 20.20 40.99
C LEU A 127 -26.66 19.99 40.06
N ALA A 128 -26.53 20.86 39.07
CA ALA A 128 -25.34 21.02 38.25
C ALA A 128 -24.47 22.15 38.83
N GLN A 129 -23.29 21.81 39.32
CA GLN A 129 -22.35 22.75 39.93
C GLN A 129 -21.22 23.10 38.95
N PHE A 130 -21.19 24.35 38.51
CA PHE A 130 -20.16 24.87 37.59
C PHE A 130 -19.00 25.52 38.36
N ASP A 131 -17.86 25.70 37.70
CA ASP A 131 -16.66 26.34 38.26
C ASP A 131 -16.19 25.73 39.60
N TYR A 132 -16.46 24.44 39.83
CA TYR A 132 -15.88 23.68 40.95
C TYR A 132 -14.43 23.28 40.62
N GLU A 133 -13.56 24.27 40.63
CA GLU A 133 -12.15 24.15 40.23
C GLU A 133 -11.26 25.12 41.02
N LEU A 134 -9.95 24.93 40.93
CA LEU A 134 -8.96 25.84 41.51
C LEU A 134 -8.52 26.87 40.47
N ASP A 135 -8.28 28.11 40.90
CA ASP A 135 -7.67 29.14 40.05
C ASP A 135 -6.15 28.95 39.91
N ILE A 136 -5.49 29.89 39.20
CA ILE A 136 -4.04 29.85 38.97
C ILE A 136 -3.19 29.93 40.24
N ASN A 137 -3.77 30.36 41.37
CA ASN A 137 -3.12 30.45 42.68
C ASN A 137 -3.52 29.29 43.60
N GLN A 138 -4.17 28.25 43.04
CA GLN A 138 -4.72 27.10 43.77
C GLN A 138 -5.85 27.46 44.75
N ILE A 139 -6.55 28.57 44.53
CA ILE A 139 -7.68 29.00 45.35
C ILE A 139 -8.98 28.47 44.75
N PRO A 140 -9.87 27.82 45.52
CA PRO A 140 -11.18 27.40 45.04
C PRO A 140 -12.00 28.57 44.50
N LYS A 141 -12.50 28.44 43.26
CA LYS A 141 -13.40 29.42 42.67
C LYS A 141 -14.80 29.35 43.31
N LYS A 142 -15.58 30.43 43.15
CA LYS A 142 -17.00 30.38 43.46
C LYS A 142 -17.68 29.41 42.48
N SER A 143 -18.46 28.47 43.01
CA SER A 143 -19.06 27.38 42.23
C SER A 143 -20.59 27.43 42.25
N PRO A 144 -21.24 28.12 41.30
CA PRO A 144 -22.69 28.24 41.23
C PRO A 144 -23.37 26.89 40.95
N CYS A 145 -24.52 26.67 41.60
CA CYS A 145 -25.34 25.47 41.41
C CYS A 145 -26.63 25.80 40.67
N PHE A 146 -26.99 25.01 39.68
CA PHE A 146 -28.22 25.15 38.89
C PHE A 146 -29.11 23.93 39.07
N LYS A 147 -30.42 24.14 39.22
CA LYS A 147 -31.39 23.04 39.32
C LYS A 147 -31.65 22.42 37.96
N LEU A 148 -31.81 21.09 37.93
CA LEU A 148 -32.21 20.38 36.72
C LEU A 148 -33.72 20.56 36.48
N ASN A 149 -34.12 20.67 35.23
CA ASN A 149 -35.49 20.84 34.78
C ASN A 149 -35.82 19.84 33.66
N SER A 150 -36.35 18.68 34.06
CA SER A 150 -36.76 17.62 33.14
C SER A 150 -38.03 17.94 32.33
N ALA A 151 -38.89 18.83 32.84
CA ALA A 151 -40.09 19.27 32.11
C ALA A 151 -39.72 20.11 30.88
N LYS A 152 -38.61 20.83 30.94
CA LYS A 152 -38.06 21.63 29.84
C LYS A 152 -37.50 20.76 28.71
N PHE A 153 -36.64 19.81 29.05
CA PHE A 153 -36.10 18.84 28.12
C PHE A 153 -35.65 17.60 28.89
N PHE A 154 -36.04 16.43 28.40
CA PHE A 154 -35.54 15.16 28.90
C PHE A 154 -35.52 14.14 27.77
N LEU A 155 -34.35 13.59 27.46
CA LEU A 155 -34.19 12.47 26.54
C LEU A 155 -33.13 11.54 27.11
N THR A 156 -33.43 10.25 27.21
CA THR A 156 -32.51 9.28 27.79
C THR A 156 -32.45 7.99 26.96
N SER A 157 -31.29 7.33 26.98
CA SER A 157 -31.09 5.97 26.47
C SER A 157 -30.61 5.09 27.60
N THR A 158 -31.28 3.95 27.78
CA THR A 158 -30.99 3.01 28.87
C THR A 158 -29.58 2.43 28.77
N LEU A 159 -29.09 1.95 29.91
CA LEU A 159 -27.83 1.21 29.99
C LEU A 159 -27.92 -0.15 29.28
N ASP A 160 -29.04 -0.85 29.48
CA ASP A 160 -29.32 -2.16 28.89
C ASP A 160 -29.84 -2.02 27.45
N TYR A 161 -29.33 -2.87 26.55
CA TYR A 161 -29.84 -2.97 25.18
C TYR A 161 -31.19 -3.71 25.16
N ASN A 162 -32.15 -3.14 24.44
CA ASN A 162 -33.46 -3.73 24.21
C ASN A 162 -33.82 -3.57 22.74
N ALA A 163 -33.91 -4.69 22.02
CA ALA A 163 -34.20 -4.72 20.58
C ALA A 163 -35.51 -4.01 20.20
N ASN A 164 -36.46 -3.88 21.13
CA ASN A 164 -37.75 -3.23 20.90
C ASN A 164 -37.75 -1.72 21.20
N ILE A 165 -36.65 -1.20 21.77
CA ILE A 165 -36.49 0.22 22.09
C ILE A 165 -35.35 0.76 21.22
N PRO A 166 -35.66 1.54 20.16
CA PRO A 166 -34.65 2.13 19.29
C PRO A 166 -33.60 2.88 20.09
N HIS A 167 -32.33 2.67 19.74
CA HIS A 167 -31.18 3.34 20.37
C HIS A 167 -31.01 3.12 21.88
N SER A 168 -31.61 2.07 22.45
CA SER A 168 -31.32 1.62 23.82
C SER A 168 -29.89 1.07 23.92
N GLY A 169 -29.30 1.11 25.12
CA GLY A 169 -27.94 0.65 25.38
C GLY A 169 -26.84 1.71 25.13
N LEU A 170 -27.20 2.98 24.89
CA LEU A 170 -26.24 4.06 24.68
C LEU A 170 -25.96 4.87 25.96
N ASP A 171 -26.63 4.59 27.08
CA ASP A 171 -26.36 5.16 28.42
C ASP A 171 -26.09 6.68 28.45
N PHE A 172 -27.03 7.47 27.95
CA PHE A 172 -26.95 8.94 28.00
C PHE A 172 -28.27 9.56 28.46
N THR A 173 -28.21 10.76 29.03
CA THR A 173 -29.36 11.60 29.37
C THR A 173 -29.05 13.06 29.03
N PHE A 174 -29.90 13.65 28.19
CA PHE A 174 -30.01 15.11 28.03
C PHE A 174 -31.06 15.64 28.98
N ILE A 175 -30.77 16.74 29.66
CA ILE A 175 -31.71 17.37 30.59
C ILE A 175 -31.55 18.89 30.63
N GLY A 176 -32.68 19.59 30.80
CA GLY A 176 -32.69 21.05 30.94
C GLY A 176 -32.17 21.55 32.30
N LEU A 177 -31.77 22.82 32.33
CA LEU A 177 -31.37 23.59 33.50
C LEU A 177 -32.26 24.82 33.68
N GLU A 178 -32.39 25.23 34.94
CA GLU A 178 -32.89 26.56 35.29
C GLU A 178 -31.92 27.66 34.82
N PRO A 179 -32.41 28.79 34.28
CA PRO A 179 -31.56 29.85 33.75
C PRO A 179 -30.78 30.64 34.81
N PHE A 180 -31.15 30.49 36.08
CA PHE A 180 -30.48 31.13 37.22
C PHE A 180 -30.10 30.09 38.28
N GLY A 181 -28.91 30.25 38.84
CA GLY A 181 -28.39 29.40 39.91
C GLY A 181 -29.07 29.67 41.24
N THR A 182 -28.82 28.80 42.22
CA THR A 182 -29.37 28.90 43.58
C THR A 182 -28.96 30.16 44.32
N SER A 183 -27.94 30.88 43.83
CA SER A 183 -27.46 32.15 44.40
C SER A 183 -27.60 33.33 43.42
N GLY A 184 -28.44 33.18 42.38
CA GLY A 184 -28.80 34.24 41.43
C GLY A 184 -27.86 34.41 40.24
N GLU A 185 -26.86 33.55 40.09
CA GLU A 185 -25.93 33.61 38.96
C GLU A 185 -26.62 33.20 37.65
N PRO A 186 -26.49 33.96 36.56
CA PRO A 186 -27.09 33.58 35.28
C PRO A 186 -26.30 32.45 34.62
N LEU A 187 -27.01 31.45 34.10
CA LEU A 187 -26.43 30.33 33.36
C LEU A 187 -25.75 30.81 32.07
N ALA A 188 -26.20 31.94 31.51
CA ALA A 188 -25.62 32.59 30.33
C ALA A 188 -24.14 33.00 30.51
N ASN A 189 -23.59 32.97 31.72
CA ASN A 189 -22.16 33.16 31.97
C ASN A 189 -21.28 31.99 31.49
N TYR A 190 -21.90 30.86 31.15
CA TYR A 190 -21.25 29.65 30.67
C TYR A 190 -21.58 29.45 29.20
N SER A 191 -20.55 29.31 28.37
CA SER A 191 -20.74 29.05 26.95
C SER A 191 -20.95 27.55 26.72
N PRO A 192 -22.01 27.13 26.03
CA PRO A 192 -22.25 25.73 25.72
C PRO A 192 -21.24 25.18 24.70
N VAL A 193 -21.01 23.87 24.77
CA VAL A 193 -20.19 23.13 23.81
C VAL A 193 -21.08 22.32 22.87
N ASN A 194 -21.17 22.79 21.62
CA ASN A 194 -22.06 22.18 20.64
C ASN A 194 -21.55 20.81 20.18
N LEU A 195 -22.45 19.81 20.23
CA LEU A 195 -22.17 18.45 19.76
C LEU A 195 -22.18 18.37 18.24
N ASP A 196 -21.31 17.52 17.70
CA ASP A 196 -21.23 17.22 16.28
C ASP A 196 -21.31 15.71 16.03
N GLY A 197 -22.31 15.28 15.27
CA GLY A 197 -22.55 13.88 14.93
C GLY A 197 -21.72 13.35 13.76
N ASN A 198 -21.00 14.21 13.03
CA ASN A 198 -20.19 13.80 11.88
C ASN A 198 -18.90 13.09 12.32
N LEU A 199 -18.36 12.21 11.46
CA LEU A 199 -17.10 11.51 11.68
C LEU A 199 -15.88 12.43 11.40
N GLY A 200 -14.67 11.91 11.65
CA GLY A 200 -13.40 12.61 11.42
C GLY A 200 -12.93 13.50 12.57
N LYS A 201 -13.57 13.47 13.74
CA LYS A 201 -13.17 14.31 14.90
C LYS A 201 -11.88 13.87 15.58
N ILE A 202 -11.51 12.60 15.40
CA ILE A 202 -10.30 11.94 15.89
C ILE A 202 -10.05 10.70 15.01
N ILE A 203 -8.80 10.26 14.89
CA ILE A 203 -8.43 8.95 14.31
C ILE A 203 -7.69 8.10 15.34
N LYS A 204 -7.69 6.77 15.18
CA LYS A 204 -6.97 5.88 16.10
C LYS A 204 -5.48 6.24 16.17
N GLY A 205 -4.94 6.19 17.38
CA GLY A 205 -3.61 6.64 17.77
C GLY A 205 -3.54 8.08 18.28
N GLU A 206 -4.49 8.97 17.91
CA GLU A 206 -4.46 10.35 18.38
C GLU A 206 -4.81 10.48 19.87
N SER A 207 -4.20 11.47 20.54
CA SER A 207 -4.50 11.80 21.93
C SER A 207 -5.90 12.41 22.05
N CYS A 208 -6.65 11.93 23.03
CA CYS A 208 -7.86 12.57 23.54
C CYS A 208 -7.61 13.13 24.95
N VAL A 209 -8.54 13.92 25.47
CA VAL A 209 -8.46 14.51 26.81
C VAL A 209 -9.81 14.38 27.46
N ILE A 210 -9.82 13.93 28.71
CA ILE A 210 -11.03 13.88 29.54
C ILE A 210 -11.04 15.07 30.51
N ILE A 211 -12.18 15.76 30.59
CA ILE A 211 -12.40 16.86 31.54
C ILE A 211 -13.48 16.41 32.52
N GLN A 212 -13.11 16.26 33.79
CA GLN A 212 -13.86 15.43 34.74
C GLN A 212 -13.78 15.91 36.19
N HIS A 213 -14.70 15.40 37.03
CA HIS A 213 -14.68 15.52 38.49
C HIS A 213 -14.41 14.15 39.15
N PRO A 214 -13.17 13.65 39.13
CA PRO A 214 -12.83 12.34 39.68
C PRO A 214 -13.01 12.34 41.20
N LYS A 215 -13.67 11.32 41.74
CA LYS A 215 -14.16 11.24 43.14
C LYS A 215 -15.08 12.40 43.56
N GLY A 216 -15.62 13.13 42.58
CA GLY A 216 -16.32 14.38 42.81
C GLY A 216 -15.41 15.53 43.24
N ASP A 217 -14.10 15.42 43.11
CA ASP A 217 -13.15 16.45 43.52
C ASP A 217 -13.14 17.66 42.53
N PHE A 218 -12.31 18.67 42.81
CA PHE A 218 -12.07 19.79 41.89
C PHE A 218 -11.77 19.27 40.48
N LYS A 219 -12.26 20.00 39.48
CA LYS A 219 -12.13 19.67 38.06
C LYS A 219 -10.68 19.32 37.71
N LYS A 220 -10.49 18.21 37.02
CA LYS A 220 -9.18 17.74 36.55
C LYS A 220 -9.22 17.42 35.06
N VAL A 221 -8.04 17.44 34.48
CA VAL A 221 -7.78 17.13 33.07
C VAL A 221 -6.65 16.12 33.02
N VAL A 222 -6.82 15.03 32.26
CA VAL A 222 -5.76 14.03 32.05
C VAL A 222 -5.00 14.40 30.78
N LEU A 223 -3.67 14.48 30.87
CA LEU A 223 -2.80 14.93 29.78
C LEU A 223 -1.72 13.89 29.41
N LYS A 224 -1.66 12.76 30.11
CA LYS A 224 -0.70 11.69 29.89
C LYS A 224 -1.45 10.38 29.71
N ASP A 225 -0.96 9.52 28.80
CA ASP A 225 -1.52 8.21 28.48
C ASP A 225 -3.00 8.34 28.07
N THR A 226 -3.23 9.08 26.99
CA THR A 226 -4.58 9.47 26.56
C THR A 226 -4.96 9.09 25.13
N ALA A 227 -4.34 8.06 24.54
CA ALA A 227 -4.59 7.73 23.14
C ALA A 227 -5.92 6.99 22.94
N PHE A 228 -6.62 7.33 21.86
CA PHE A 228 -7.76 6.55 21.35
C PHE A 228 -7.24 5.41 20.47
N PHE A 229 -7.55 4.14 20.73
CA PHE A 229 -6.90 3.03 20.02
C PHE A 229 -7.85 1.96 19.46
N SER A 230 -9.06 1.82 20.01
CA SER A 230 -10.04 0.87 19.49
C SER A 230 -11.47 1.38 19.57
N GLU A 231 -12.39 0.74 18.86
CA GLU A 231 -13.79 1.13 18.85
C GLU A 231 -14.73 -0.02 18.52
N THR A 232 -16.00 0.19 18.83
CA THR A 232 -17.13 -0.62 18.35
C THR A 232 -18.13 0.28 17.63
N ASP A 233 -19.21 -0.29 17.09
CA ASP A 233 -20.22 0.49 16.37
C ASP A 233 -20.76 1.69 17.15
N THR A 234 -20.80 1.61 18.48
CA THR A 234 -21.40 2.66 19.33
C THR A 234 -20.48 3.24 20.40
N ARG A 235 -19.28 2.68 20.64
CA ARG A 235 -18.36 3.14 21.69
C ARG A 235 -16.91 3.29 21.22
N LEU A 236 -16.16 4.19 21.84
CA LEU A 236 -14.72 4.39 21.66
C LEU A 236 -13.96 3.85 22.88
N ILE A 237 -12.81 3.23 22.64
CA ILE A 237 -11.89 2.71 23.65
C ILE A 237 -10.61 3.55 23.63
N TYR A 238 -10.23 4.09 24.79
CA TYR A 238 -9.10 5.02 24.93
C TYR A 238 -8.41 4.88 26.29
N GLU A 239 -7.13 5.22 26.34
CA GLU A 239 -6.39 5.34 27.60
C GLU A 239 -6.76 6.66 28.29
N SER A 240 -6.83 6.65 29.64
CA SER A 240 -6.96 7.84 30.48
C SER A 240 -7.06 7.42 31.96
N ASP A 241 -6.61 8.27 32.88
CA ASP A 241 -6.90 8.10 34.30
C ASP A 241 -8.35 8.49 34.62
N THR A 242 -9.15 7.57 35.14
CA THR A 242 -10.50 7.86 35.64
C THR A 242 -10.73 7.27 37.02
N LEU A 243 -11.61 7.90 37.78
CA LEU A 243 -12.01 7.47 39.12
C LEU A 243 -13.54 7.60 39.27
N PRO A 244 -14.16 6.95 40.27
CA PRO A 244 -15.59 7.11 40.54
C PRO A 244 -16.05 8.57 40.48
N GLY A 245 -17.15 8.88 39.79
CA GLY A 245 -17.61 10.28 39.58
C GLY A 245 -17.18 10.89 38.24
N SER A 246 -16.34 10.21 37.48
CA SER A 246 -15.99 10.58 36.10
C SER A 246 -17.08 10.22 35.09
N SER A 247 -18.08 9.41 35.45
CA SER A 247 -19.24 9.09 34.60
C SER A 247 -19.91 10.36 34.08
N GLY A 248 -20.05 10.46 32.76
CA GLY A 248 -20.66 11.59 32.08
C GLY A 248 -19.68 12.71 31.73
N SER A 249 -18.39 12.48 31.92
CA SER A 249 -17.33 13.42 31.55
C SER A 249 -17.18 13.57 30.04
N MET A 250 -16.71 14.75 29.67
CA MET A 250 -16.47 15.11 28.28
C MET A 250 -15.12 14.54 27.81
N VAL A 251 -15.13 13.77 26.71
CA VAL A 251 -13.92 13.28 26.04
C VAL A 251 -13.71 14.07 24.75
N VAL A 252 -12.54 14.69 24.61
CA VAL A 252 -12.22 15.66 23.56
C VAL A 252 -11.02 15.16 22.73
N GLY A 253 -11.10 15.18 21.41
CA GLY A 253 -9.94 14.90 20.55
C GLY A 253 -8.99 16.10 20.55
N LEU A 254 -7.71 15.89 20.87
CA LEU A 254 -6.77 17.00 21.13
C LEU A 254 -6.48 17.83 19.87
N GLY A 255 -6.37 17.17 18.70
CA GLY A 255 -6.08 17.85 17.43
C GLY A 255 -7.24 18.71 16.90
N THR A 256 -8.49 18.34 17.16
CA THR A 256 -9.68 19.12 16.72
C THR A 256 -10.26 20.03 17.81
N CYS A 257 -9.98 19.76 19.08
CA CYS A 257 -10.71 20.29 20.24
C CYS A 257 -12.22 19.98 20.20
N GLU A 258 -12.63 18.88 19.56
CA GLU A 258 -14.03 18.49 19.44
C GLU A 258 -14.40 17.29 20.31
N ILE A 259 -15.67 17.22 20.70
CA ILE A 259 -16.16 16.17 21.59
C ILE A 259 -16.35 14.88 20.81
N ILE A 260 -15.62 13.84 21.20
CA ILE A 260 -15.59 12.54 20.51
C ILE A 260 -16.50 11.52 21.19
N ALA A 261 -16.57 11.54 22.53
CA ALA A 261 -17.37 10.60 23.31
C ALA A 261 -17.86 11.20 24.64
N LEU A 262 -18.88 10.54 25.21
CA LEU A 262 -19.32 10.69 26.59
C LEU A 262 -18.71 9.54 27.42
N HIS A 263 -17.87 9.84 28.42
CA HIS A 263 -17.23 8.80 29.23
C HIS A 263 -18.28 7.96 29.96
N HIS A 264 -18.16 6.63 29.86
CA HIS A 264 -19.13 5.67 30.38
C HIS A 264 -18.58 4.91 31.60
N SER A 265 -17.47 4.19 31.42
CA SER A 265 -16.86 3.35 32.45
C SER A 265 -15.40 2.99 32.10
N GLY A 266 -14.65 2.48 33.07
CA GLY A 266 -13.39 1.77 32.82
C GLY A 266 -13.65 0.40 32.16
N LEU A 267 -12.67 -0.08 31.39
CA LEU A 267 -12.69 -1.37 30.70
C LEU A 267 -11.76 -2.35 31.43
N PRO A 268 -12.31 -3.33 32.17
CA PRO A 268 -11.51 -4.26 32.95
C PRO A 268 -11.04 -5.45 32.09
N ARG A 269 -9.90 -6.05 32.46
CA ARG A 269 -9.50 -7.36 31.92
C ARG A 269 -10.37 -8.46 32.53
N VAL A 270 -10.72 -9.46 31.71
CA VAL A 270 -11.61 -10.56 32.09
C VAL A 270 -11.01 -11.90 31.71
N ASP A 271 -11.46 -12.99 32.34
CA ASP A 271 -11.11 -14.35 31.90
C ASP A 271 -12.07 -14.89 30.82
N ASP A 272 -11.81 -16.12 30.35
CA ASP A 272 -12.62 -16.84 29.35
C ASP A 272 -14.10 -17.03 29.75
N GLN A 273 -14.47 -16.74 31.00
CA GLN A 273 -15.83 -16.79 31.53
C GLN A 273 -16.42 -15.38 31.77
N ASN A 274 -15.81 -14.33 31.23
CA ASN A 274 -16.16 -12.91 31.40
C ASN A 274 -16.11 -12.44 32.87
N ARG A 275 -15.32 -13.09 33.72
CA ARG A 275 -15.15 -12.68 35.12
C ARG A 275 -14.01 -11.68 35.23
N ILE A 276 -14.26 -10.56 35.91
CA ILE A 276 -13.30 -9.46 36.06
C ILE A 276 -12.07 -9.92 36.84
N LEU A 277 -10.88 -9.53 36.38
CA LEU A 277 -9.61 -9.89 36.98
C LEU A 277 -9.00 -8.73 37.79
N THR A 278 -8.28 -9.09 38.85
CA THR A 278 -7.36 -8.19 39.55
C THR A 278 -6.02 -8.16 38.83
N LYS A 279 -5.16 -7.18 39.15
CA LYS A 279 -3.77 -7.10 38.66
C LYS A 279 -2.91 -8.33 38.97
N LYS A 280 -3.36 -9.19 39.89
CA LYS A 280 -2.70 -10.46 40.26
C LYS A 280 -3.29 -11.67 39.53
N GLY A 281 -4.24 -11.47 38.62
CA GLY A 281 -4.92 -12.54 37.89
C GLY A 281 -5.97 -13.30 38.70
N THR A 282 -6.41 -12.79 39.85
CA THR A 282 -7.50 -13.39 40.64
C THR A 282 -8.84 -12.78 40.26
N ILE A 283 -9.95 -13.47 40.52
CA ILE A 283 -11.30 -12.95 40.25
C ILE A 283 -11.64 -11.81 41.22
N ALA A 284 -12.02 -10.66 40.68
CA ALA A 284 -12.51 -9.51 41.44
C ALA A 284 -13.98 -9.67 41.84
N THR A 285 -14.34 -9.07 42.97
CA THR A 285 -15.69 -9.06 43.55
C THR A 285 -16.18 -7.61 43.71
N PRO A 286 -17.49 -7.39 43.97
CA PRO A 286 -18.03 -6.04 44.22
C PRO A 286 -17.33 -5.25 45.34
N ASP A 287 -16.63 -5.93 46.24
CA ASP A 287 -15.90 -5.34 47.37
C ASP A 287 -14.40 -5.14 47.08
N THR A 288 -13.92 -5.56 45.90
CA THR A 288 -12.52 -5.40 45.49
C THR A 288 -12.21 -3.91 45.30
N PRO A 289 -11.11 -3.39 45.91
CA PRO A 289 -10.69 -2.01 45.69
C PRO A 289 -10.43 -1.71 44.22
N ASP A 290 -10.78 -0.49 43.80
CA ASP A 290 -10.74 -0.08 42.40
C ASP A 290 -9.34 -0.11 41.78
N ASP A 291 -8.33 0.16 42.61
CA ASP A 291 -6.92 0.16 42.28
C ASP A 291 -6.31 -1.26 42.20
N GLU A 292 -7.01 -2.28 42.69
CA GLU A 292 -6.64 -3.69 42.57
C GLU A 292 -7.18 -4.34 41.29
N ILE A 293 -8.21 -3.78 40.66
CA ILE A 293 -8.77 -4.25 39.38
C ILE A 293 -7.76 -3.97 38.26
N ASP A 294 -7.62 -4.93 37.33
CA ASP A 294 -6.78 -4.77 36.15
C ASP A 294 -7.54 -4.01 35.05
N TRP A 295 -7.32 -2.70 34.98
CA TRP A 295 -7.89 -1.83 33.95
C TRP A 295 -6.90 -1.67 32.81
N PHE A 296 -7.32 -1.98 31.58
CA PHE A 296 -6.48 -1.79 30.40
C PHE A 296 -6.92 -0.59 29.54
N GLY A 297 -8.12 -0.02 29.80
CA GLY A 297 -8.57 1.17 29.09
C GLY A 297 -9.87 1.76 29.66
N ASN A 298 -10.44 2.72 28.95
CA ASN A 298 -11.74 3.33 29.24
C ASN A 298 -12.66 3.21 28.03
N GLU A 299 -13.97 3.20 28.31
CA GLU A 299 -15.02 3.21 27.30
C GLU A 299 -15.79 4.54 27.34
N GLY A 300 -16.10 5.07 26.16
CA GLY A 300 -17.01 6.21 26.00
C GLY A 300 -18.00 6.01 24.87
N ILE A 301 -19.23 6.49 25.03
CA ILE A 301 -20.28 6.39 24.01
C ILE A 301 -20.00 7.42 22.91
N LYS A 302 -20.01 6.98 21.65
CA LYS A 302 -19.77 7.83 20.48
C LYS A 302 -20.82 8.93 20.38
N ILE A 303 -20.37 10.19 20.29
CA ILE A 303 -21.28 11.33 20.07
C ILE A 303 -22.08 11.18 18.76
N SER A 304 -21.52 10.54 17.72
CA SER A 304 -22.25 10.29 16.47
C SER A 304 -23.52 9.45 16.68
N LYS A 305 -23.47 8.48 17.61
CA LYS A 305 -24.63 7.64 17.95
C LYS A 305 -25.62 8.32 18.88
N ILE A 306 -25.14 9.15 19.81
CA ILE A 306 -26.00 9.99 20.64
C ILE A 306 -26.77 10.99 19.77
N ILE A 307 -26.11 11.61 18.80
CA ILE A 307 -26.76 12.53 17.85
C ILE A 307 -27.76 11.80 16.95
N GLN A 308 -27.42 10.59 16.48
CA GLN A 308 -28.36 9.76 15.73
C GLN A 308 -29.63 9.45 16.56
N ALA A 309 -29.47 9.04 17.82
CA ALA A 309 -30.60 8.78 18.72
C ALA A 309 -31.44 10.05 18.98
N LEU A 310 -30.79 11.20 19.13
CA LEU A 310 -31.45 12.50 19.28
C LEU A 310 -32.25 12.88 18.02
N GLN A 311 -31.70 12.65 16.82
CA GLN A 311 -32.36 12.93 15.54
C GLN A 311 -33.63 12.08 15.35
N GLU A 312 -33.54 10.80 15.68
CA GLU A 312 -34.61 9.81 15.46
C GLU A 312 -35.64 9.77 16.61
N SER A 313 -35.40 10.51 17.70
CA SER A 313 -36.30 10.56 18.86
C SER A 313 -37.61 11.31 18.58
N THR A 314 -38.71 10.73 19.04
CA THR A 314 -40.04 11.37 19.05
C THR A 314 -40.16 12.25 20.28
N LEU A 315 -40.30 13.56 20.08
CA LEU A 315 -40.37 14.57 21.14
C LEU A 315 -41.62 15.44 21.00
N SER A 316 -42.03 16.10 22.09
CA SER A 316 -43.08 17.12 22.04
C SER A 316 -42.66 18.31 21.15
N ALA A 317 -43.62 19.11 20.69
CA ALA A 317 -43.33 20.23 19.80
C ALA A 317 -42.32 21.23 20.39
N ASP A 318 -42.34 21.46 21.70
CA ASP A 318 -41.40 22.38 22.36
C ASP A 318 -40.01 21.76 22.54
N MET A 319 -39.93 20.47 22.87
CA MET A 319 -38.66 19.75 22.93
C MET A 319 -38.04 19.56 21.54
N ALA A 320 -38.84 19.43 20.48
CA ALA A 320 -38.36 19.34 19.11
C ALA A 320 -37.61 20.61 18.67
N LYS A 321 -38.03 21.80 19.13
CA LYS A 321 -37.29 23.06 18.87
C LYS A 321 -35.90 23.04 19.51
N ILE A 322 -35.80 22.54 20.75
CA ILE A 322 -34.54 22.39 21.47
C ILE A 322 -33.63 21.37 20.77
N ARG A 323 -34.20 20.24 20.31
CA ARG A 323 -33.50 19.25 19.48
C ARG A 323 -32.90 19.90 18.24
N ASP A 324 -33.67 20.73 17.53
CA ASP A 324 -33.17 21.36 16.30
C ASP A 324 -31.99 22.32 16.57
N THR A 325 -31.99 22.99 17.73
CA THR A 325 -30.83 23.76 18.22
C THR A 325 -29.61 22.87 18.47
N LEU A 326 -29.79 21.74 19.17
CA LEU A 326 -28.71 20.77 19.42
C LEU A 326 -28.13 20.17 18.14
N LEU A 327 -28.94 20.02 17.09
CA LEU A 327 -28.52 19.48 15.78
C LEU A 327 -27.89 20.51 14.85
N LYS A 328 -27.90 21.79 15.21
CA LYS A 328 -27.43 22.89 14.35
C LYS A 328 -25.98 22.70 13.91
N LYS A 329 -25.06 22.41 14.83
CA LYS A 329 -23.63 22.21 14.50
C LYS A 329 -23.44 21.01 13.57
N THR A 330 -24.07 19.87 13.87
CA THR A 330 -24.02 18.68 13.01
C THR A 330 -24.43 18.99 11.56
N LYS A 331 -25.53 19.74 11.37
CA LYS A 331 -26.00 20.11 10.01
C LYS A 331 -25.03 21.03 9.29
N VAL A 332 -24.49 22.04 9.98
CA VAL A 332 -23.51 22.98 9.40
C VAL A 332 -22.22 22.26 9.00
N VAL A 333 -21.69 21.42 9.88
CA VAL A 333 -20.45 20.69 9.60
C VAL A 333 -20.64 19.65 8.50
N ALA A 334 -21.80 18.99 8.42
CA ALA A 334 -22.12 18.07 7.32
C ALA A 334 -22.09 18.79 5.95
N GLN A 335 -22.60 20.04 5.90
CA GLN A 335 -22.51 20.87 4.70
C GLN A 335 -21.07 21.28 4.38
N GLN A 336 -20.26 21.63 5.38
CA GLN A 336 -18.85 21.97 5.18
C GLN A 336 -18.03 20.78 4.69
N LEU A 337 -18.24 19.60 5.27
CA LEU A 337 -17.54 18.36 4.90
C LEU A 337 -17.95 17.84 3.52
N SER A 338 -19.09 18.26 2.97
CA SER A 338 -19.56 17.91 1.63
C SER A 338 -19.18 18.93 0.54
N GLN A 339 -18.63 20.08 0.91
CA GLN A 339 -18.14 21.07 -0.06
C GLN A 339 -16.72 20.75 -0.53
N PRO A 340 -16.38 21.03 -1.81
CA PRO A 340 -15.02 20.89 -2.32
C PRO A 340 -14.06 21.83 -1.59
N MET A 341 -12.84 21.34 -1.31
CA MET A 341 -11.81 22.07 -0.54
C MET A 341 -11.52 23.46 -1.15
N PRO A 342 -11.48 24.53 -0.34
CA PRO A 342 -11.14 25.87 -0.85
C PRO A 342 -9.67 25.93 -1.29
N THR A 343 -9.41 26.47 -2.47
CA THR A 343 -8.07 26.82 -2.95
C THR A 343 -7.53 28.00 -2.12
N GLY A 344 -6.52 27.76 -1.28
CA GLY A 344 -6.02 28.74 -0.30
C GLY A 344 -5.30 29.95 -0.91
N ASN A 345 -5.67 31.15 -0.43
CA ASN A 345 -5.08 32.46 -0.73
C ASN A 345 -3.68 32.65 -0.09
N THR A 346 -2.72 33.13 -0.87
CA THR A 346 -1.45 33.73 -0.41
C THR A 346 -1.67 35.02 0.38
N ARG A 347 -1.05 35.16 1.56
CA ARG A 347 -0.90 36.47 2.26
C ARG A 347 0.41 37.16 1.85
N PRO A 348 0.43 38.50 1.69
CA PRO A 348 1.59 39.23 1.17
C PRO A 348 2.54 39.76 2.27
N GLY A 349 3.85 39.71 1.98
CA GLY A 349 4.85 40.67 2.48
C GLY A 349 5.66 40.27 3.73
N GLY A 350 6.93 39.92 3.52
CA GLY A 350 7.92 39.76 4.59
C GLY A 350 9.24 39.19 4.08
N THR A 351 10.10 40.05 3.53
CA THR A 351 11.49 39.75 3.13
C THR A 351 12.33 39.29 4.32
N VAL A 352 13.01 38.15 4.18
CA VAL A 352 14.18 37.79 4.99
C VAL A 352 15.30 37.34 4.06
N THR A 353 16.34 38.17 3.96
CA THR A 353 17.59 37.88 3.27
C THR A 353 18.45 36.95 4.13
N PRO A 354 19.12 35.92 3.57
CA PRO A 354 20.03 35.07 4.33
C PRO A 354 21.46 35.65 4.37
N PRO A 355 22.21 35.54 5.50
CA PRO A 355 23.62 35.88 5.54
C PRO A 355 24.52 34.75 5.04
N ILE A 356 25.52 35.16 4.27
CA ILE A 356 26.63 34.40 3.69
C ILE A 356 27.68 34.08 4.77
N LEU A 357 28.29 32.88 4.71
CA LEU A 357 29.75 32.67 4.80
C LEU A 357 30.15 31.20 4.54
N SER A 358 31.12 31.06 3.63
CA SER A 358 31.69 29.85 3.02
C SER A 358 32.50 28.95 3.98
N PRO A 359 32.89 27.74 3.56
CA PRO A 359 34.25 27.59 3.02
C PRO A 359 34.39 26.70 1.77
N THR A 360 35.40 27.07 0.97
CA THR A 360 36.08 26.34 -0.11
C THR A 360 36.65 24.98 0.32
N THR A 361 36.49 23.93 -0.52
CA THR A 361 37.55 23.32 -1.34
C THR A 361 37.02 22.17 -2.24
N SER A 362 37.54 22.14 -3.47
CA SER A 362 37.36 21.21 -4.61
C SER A 362 37.39 19.71 -4.26
N SER A 363 36.73 18.79 -4.98
CA SER A 363 36.88 18.54 -6.42
C SER A 363 35.90 17.48 -6.97
N LEU A 364 35.52 17.71 -8.24
CA LEU A 364 34.96 16.83 -9.27
C LEU A 364 33.48 16.42 -9.19
N SER A 365 32.74 17.04 -10.12
CA SER A 365 31.31 17.04 -10.40
C SER A 365 30.82 15.83 -11.21
N LYS A 366 29.79 15.13 -10.71
CA LYS A 366 28.78 14.49 -11.57
C LYS A 366 27.84 15.61 -12.05
N GLU A 367 27.96 16.00 -13.32
CA GLU A 367 27.06 16.98 -13.95
C GLU A 367 25.62 16.44 -13.99
N SER A 368 24.72 17.35 -13.65
CA SER A 368 23.28 17.16 -13.57
C SER A 368 22.65 16.91 -14.94
N ALA A 369 21.93 15.79 -15.07
CA ALA A 369 20.95 15.58 -16.13
C ALA A 369 19.64 15.09 -15.49
N MET A 370 19.02 15.90 -14.63
CA MET A 370 17.64 15.70 -14.17
C MET A 370 17.12 16.97 -13.46
N ASP A 371 17.06 18.08 -14.20
CA ASP A 371 16.16 19.18 -13.85
C ASP A 371 14.87 19.00 -14.65
N THR A 372 13.98 18.14 -14.16
CA THR A 372 12.56 18.23 -14.49
C THR A 372 11.74 17.96 -13.25
N VAL A 373 11.11 19.04 -12.79
CA VAL A 373 10.20 19.17 -11.66
C VAL A 373 9.10 18.10 -11.68
N PHE A 374 9.01 17.28 -10.63
CA PHE A 374 7.77 16.58 -10.28
C PHE A 374 7.38 16.90 -8.82
N SER A 375 6.53 17.91 -8.69
CA SER A 375 5.78 18.23 -7.47
C SER A 375 4.44 17.49 -7.55
N SER A 376 4.26 16.44 -6.75
CA SER A 376 3.02 15.65 -6.73
C SER A 376 1.96 16.30 -5.84
N SER A 377 1.37 17.40 -6.30
CA SER A 377 0.04 17.83 -5.89
C SER A 377 -0.95 17.56 -7.02
N THR A 378 -1.61 16.40 -7.03
CA THR A 378 -2.61 16.08 -8.05
C THR A 378 -3.96 16.71 -7.70
N THR A 379 -4.06 17.96 -8.13
CA THR A 379 -5.24 18.49 -8.82
C THR A 379 -5.68 17.52 -9.93
N GLY A 380 -6.98 17.44 -10.27
CA GLY A 380 -7.59 16.47 -11.19
C GLY A 380 -7.05 16.47 -12.63
N ARG A 381 -5.83 15.96 -12.81
CA ARG A 381 -5.12 15.78 -14.07
C ARG A 381 -4.98 14.29 -14.37
N ALA A 382 -5.50 13.85 -15.52
CA ALA A 382 -5.29 12.50 -16.02
C ALA A 382 -3.99 12.43 -16.83
N GLN A 383 -3.38 11.25 -16.85
CA GLN A 383 -2.12 11.00 -17.53
C GLN A 383 -2.29 9.89 -18.57
N PHE A 384 -1.69 10.11 -19.74
CA PHE A 384 -1.77 9.24 -20.91
C PHE A 384 -0.37 9.05 -21.48
N LEU A 385 -0.11 7.87 -22.03
CA LEU A 385 1.07 7.61 -22.85
C LEU A 385 0.64 7.58 -24.31
N ILE A 386 1.29 8.39 -25.14
CA ILE A 386 1.06 8.42 -26.58
C ILE A 386 2.35 8.10 -27.32
N THR A 387 2.21 7.62 -28.55
CA THR A 387 3.33 7.54 -29.49
C THR A 387 3.11 8.51 -30.64
N ALA A 388 4.16 9.25 -30.99
CA ALA A 388 4.12 10.23 -32.08
C ALA A 388 5.52 10.38 -32.68
N PRO A 389 5.64 10.81 -33.95
CA PRO A 389 6.92 11.24 -34.50
C PRO A 389 7.48 12.41 -33.70
N ASN A 390 8.73 12.30 -33.22
CA ASN A 390 9.44 13.34 -32.50
C ASN A 390 9.91 14.46 -33.46
N LYS A 391 8.95 15.19 -34.01
CA LYS A 391 9.15 16.34 -34.89
C LYS A 391 8.49 17.56 -34.28
N THR A 392 9.21 18.67 -34.22
CA THR A 392 8.71 19.92 -33.62
C THR A 392 7.36 20.34 -34.19
N ASN A 393 7.17 20.27 -35.51
CA ASN A 393 5.90 20.62 -36.15
C ASN A 393 4.74 19.70 -35.73
N THR A 394 4.99 18.39 -35.64
CA THR A 394 4.00 17.40 -35.21
C THR A 394 3.62 17.61 -33.75
N MET A 395 4.60 17.78 -32.87
CA MET A 395 4.35 18.00 -31.44
C MET A 395 3.66 19.33 -31.17
N ASN A 396 4.04 20.41 -31.85
CA ASN A 396 3.36 21.70 -31.76
C ASN A 396 1.90 21.60 -32.21
N GLN A 397 1.62 20.83 -33.26
CA GLN A 397 0.27 20.59 -33.75
C GLN A 397 -0.56 19.82 -32.71
N ILE A 398 -0.02 18.72 -32.17
CA ILE A 398 -0.67 17.93 -31.11
C ILE A 398 -0.95 18.80 -29.89
N GLU A 399 0.05 19.55 -29.41
CA GLU A 399 -0.07 20.44 -28.26
C GLU A 399 -1.13 21.53 -28.49
N THR A 400 -1.18 22.12 -29.68
CA THR A 400 -2.19 23.13 -30.04
C THR A 400 -3.60 22.55 -30.00
N ILE A 401 -3.80 21.35 -30.56
CA ILE A 401 -5.11 20.68 -30.57
C ILE A 401 -5.51 20.31 -29.14
N LEU A 402 -4.60 19.71 -28.37
CA LEU A 402 -4.87 19.35 -26.98
C LEU A 402 -5.20 20.58 -26.12
N LYS A 403 -4.46 21.68 -26.26
CA LYS A 403 -4.75 22.93 -25.53
C LYS A 403 -6.09 23.54 -25.93
N ALA A 404 -6.50 23.38 -27.20
CA ALA A 404 -7.83 23.81 -27.64
C ALA A 404 -8.96 22.96 -27.05
N ILE A 405 -8.74 21.65 -26.84
CA ILE A 405 -9.75 20.73 -26.30
C ILE A 405 -9.80 20.78 -24.77
N TYR A 406 -8.65 20.71 -24.09
CA TYR A 406 -8.56 20.54 -22.62
C TYR A 406 -8.05 21.78 -21.88
N GLY A 407 -7.78 22.87 -22.59
CA GLY A 407 -7.34 24.14 -22.01
C GLY A 407 -5.83 24.23 -21.72
N PRO A 408 -5.38 25.29 -21.03
CA PRO A 408 -3.96 25.63 -20.89
C PRO A 408 -3.17 24.67 -19.98
N GLY A 409 -3.82 23.71 -19.33
CA GLY A 409 -3.21 22.78 -18.38
C GLY A 409 -2.51 21.56 -18.99
N VAL A 410 -2.47 21.45 -20.32
CA VAL A 410 -1.84 20.34 -21.07
C VAL A 410 -0.32 20.41 -20.96
N THR A 411 0.29 19.28 -20.61
CA THR A 411 1.74 19.07 -20.60
C THR A 411 2.05 17.85 -21.46
N ILE A 412 3.10 17.93 -22.28
CA ILE A 412 3.61 16.82 -23.07
C ILE A 412 5.11 16.72 -22.80
N THR A 413 5.58 15.56 -22.37
CA THR A 413 6.99 15.28 -22.11
C THR A 413 7.41 14.00 -22.82
N LEU A 414 8.67 13.93 -23.26
CA LEU A 414 9.24 12.66 -23.70
C LEU A 414 9.35 11.73 -22.50
N ALA A 415 8.88 10.49 -22.63
CA ALA A 415 9.00 9.49 -21.57
C ALA A 415 10.41 8.89 -21.49
N MET A 416 11.17 8.94 -22.59
CA MET A 416 12.55 8.45 -22.69
C MET A 416 13.42 9.49 -23.40
N PRO A 417 13.67 10.65 -22.78
CA PRO A 417 14.34 11.78 -23.43
C PRO A 417 15.81 11.50 -23.78
N GLY A 418 16.55 10.73 -22.98
CA GLY A 418 17.99 10.48 -23.19
C GLY A 418 18.26 9.61 -24.42
N SER A 419 17.35 8.69 -24.73
CA SER A 419 17.43 7.79 -25.87
C SER A 419 16.58 8.24 -27.07
N ALA A 420 15.90 9.38 -26.98
CA ALA A 420 15.02 9.89 -28.03
C ALA A 420 15.79 10.33 -29.28
N VAL A 421 15.26 10.00 -30.46
CA VAL A 421 15.84 10.41 -31.75
C VAL A 421 14.88 11.37 -32.46
N GLU A 422 15.40 12.46 -33.02
CA GLU A 422 14.58 13.39 -33.80
C GLU A 422 14.03 12.70 -35.06
N GLY A 423 12.74 12.89 -35.32
CA GLY A 423 12.07 12.36 -36.50
C GLY A 423 11.48 10.96 -36.35
N GLU A 424 11.99 10.16 -35.41
CA GLU A 424 11.52 8.81 -35.11
C GLU A 424 10.25 8.80 -34.25
N VAL A 425 9.54 7.68 -34.22
CA VAL A 425 8.36 7.52 -33.37
C VAL A 425 8.79 7.27 -31.93
N GLU A 426 8.48 8.21 -31.05
CA GLU A 426 8.86 8.17 -29.64
C GLU A 426 7.64 8.08 -28.71
N LEU A 427 7.90 7.70 -27.46
CA LEU A 427 6.90 7.62 -26.39
C LEU A 427 6.84 8.97 -25.64
N PHE A 428 5.65 9.54 -25.53
CA PHE A 428 5.38 10.79 -24.82
C PHE A 428 4.39 10.57 -23.68
N ALA A 429 4.68 11.14 -22.52
CA ALA A 429 3.72 11.29 -21.44
C ALA A 429 2.93 12.60 -21.65
N VAL A 430 1.61 12.49 -21.63
CA VAL A 430 0.68 13.58 -21.84
C VAL A 430 -0.20 13.71 -20.61
N GLN A 431 -0.25 14.91 -20.03
CA GLN A 431 -1.02 15.18 -18.83
C GLN A 431 -1.94 16.39 -19.04
N PHE A 432 -3.22 16.24 -18.72
CA PHE A 432 -4.17 17.35 -18.80
C PHE A 432 -5.34 17.18 -17.81
N PRO A 433 -6.02 18.27 -17.42
CA PRO A 433 -7.22 18.19 -16.58
C PRO A 433 -8.31 17.39 -17.30
N PHE A 434 -8.78 16.31 -16.70
CA PHE A 434 -9.81 15.45 -17.31
C PHE A 434 -10.65 14.77 -16.24
N SER A 435 -11.96 14.73 -16.46
CA SER A 435 -12.93 14.02 -15.64
C SER A 435 -13.88 13.25 -16.56
N GLY A 436 -13.63 11.96 -16.76
CA GLY A 436 -14.38 11.10 -17.68
C GLY A 436 -13.78 9.70 -17.74
N ASN A 437 -14.25 8.87 -18.67
CA ASN A 437 -13.69 7.53 -18.89
C ASN A 437 -12.34 7.66 -19.61
N VAL A 438 -11.25 7.32 -18.91
CA VAL A 438 -9.89 7.45 -19.42
C VAL A 438 -9.57 6.52 -20.60
N ASN A 439 -10.24 5.37 -20.70
CA ASN A 439 -10.04 4.44 -21.83
C ASN A 439 -10.74 4.96 -23.10
N GLU A 440 -11.94 5.51 -22.96
CA GLU A 440 -12.61 6.20 -24.07
C GLU A 440 -11.82 7.43 -24.52
N GLU A 441 -11.20 8.14 -23.57
CA GLU A 441 -10.40 9.30 -23.89
C GLU A 441 -9.11 8.96 -24.61
N ALA A 442 -8.45 7.85 -24.26
CA ALA A 442 -7.32 7.33 -25.01
C ALA A 442 -7.69 7.07 -26.48
N GLN A 443 -8.92 6.58 -26.76
CA GLN A 443 -9.42 6.42 -28.13
C GLN A 443 -9.70 7.76 -28.83
N ASN A 444 -10.14 8.78 -28.08
CA ASN A 444 -10.33 10.13 -28.63
C ASN A 444 -9.00 10.78 -29.01
N LEU A 445 -7.92 10.53 -28.24
CA LEU A 445 -6.58 11.03 -28.57
C LEU A 445 -6.08 10.48 -29.91
N LEU A 446 -6.41 9.24 -30.28
CA LEU A 446 -6.06 8.68 -31.61
C LEU A 446 -6.65 9.45 -32.80
N LYS A 447 -7.71 10.24 -32.58
CA LYS A 447 -8.31 11.07 -33.63
C LYS A 447 -7.48 12.32 -33.94
N ILE A 448 -6.51 12.65 -33.09
CA ILE A 448 -5.63 13.81 -33.26
C ILE A 448 -4.54 13.47 -34.29
N PRO A 449 -4.43 14.22 -35.40
CA PRO A 449 -3.39 13.98 -36.39
C PRO A 449 -1.99 14.01 -35.78
N GLY A 450 -1.20 12.97 -36.05
CA GLY A 450 0.16 12.81 -35.55
C GLY A 450 0.29 11.86 -34.35
N ILE A 451 -0.80 11.60 -33.62
CA ILE A 451 -0.84 10.54 -32.61
C ILE A 451 -1.04 9.19 -33.30
N ILE A 452 -0.13 8.25 -33.04
CA ILE A 452 -0.14 6.90 -33.64
C ILE A 452 -0.82 5.91 -32.70
N ASN A 453 -0.48 5.97 -31.41
CA ASN A 453 -1.09 5.16 -30.35
C ASN A 453 -1.33 6.02 -29.11
N ALA A 454 -2.32 5.66 -28.30
CA ALA A 454 -2.62 6.31 -27.03
C ALA A 454 -3.18 5.29 -26.03
N GLU A 455 -2.65 5.29 -24.81
CA GLU A 455 -3.15 4.49 -23.69
C GLU A 455 -3.25 5.35 -22.43
N ALA A 456 -4.23 5.07 -21.57
CA ALA A 456 -4.33 5.70 -20.27
C ALA A 456 -3.23 5.15 -19.34
N ASP A 457 -2.48 6.05 -18.71
CA ASP A 457 -1.43 5.73 -17.73
C ASP A 457 -1.86 6.25 -16.36
N VAL A 458 -3.01 5.73 -15.92
CA VAL A 458 -3.59 6.07 -14.63
C VAL A 458 -3.11 5.03 -13.63
N PRO A 459 -2.46 5.39 -12.51
CA PRO A 459 -2.07 4.42 -11.50
C PRO A 459 -3.29 3.58 -11.07
N LEU A 460 -3.28 2.29 -11.39
CA LEU A 460 -4.05 1.34 -10.59
C LEU A 460 -3.32 1.36 -9.25
N LEU A 461 -4.04 1.63 -8.17
CA LEU A 461 -3.48 1.61 -6.81
C LEU A 461 -2.98 0.18 -6.49
N MET A 462 -1.81 -0.17 -7.02
CA MET A 462 -0.96 -1.26 -6.56
C MET A 462 0.16 -0.73 -5.68
N ASN A 463 0.39 0.59 -5.67
CA ASN A 463 1.07 1.26 -4.56
C ASN A 463 0.00 1.85 -3.64
N ALA A 464 -0.63 0.99 -2.84
CA ALA A 464 -1.18 1.44 -1.58
C ALA A 464 -0.01 1.62 -0.60
N ASP A 465 0.07 2.76 0.08
CA ASP A 465 0.82 2.85 1.33
C ASP A 465 0.20 1.84 2.31
N THR A 466 0.84 0.68 2.42
CA THR A 466 0.39 -0.48 3.20
C THR A 466 0.89 -0.35 4.62
N GLY A 467 0.23 0.47 5.43
CA GLY A 467 0.27 0.33 6.87
C GLY A 467 -0.92 -0.49 7.35
N PHE A 468 -0.97 -1.80 7.06
CA PHE A 468 -1.54 -2.88 7.93
C PHE A 468 -1.82 -4.20 7.19
N MET A 469 -1.68 -5.28 7.97
CA MET A 469 -1.88 -6.73 7.73
C MET A 469 -0.56 -7.44 7.34
N VAL A 470 0.05 -8.33 8.14
CA VAL A 470 -0.49 -9.39 9.03
C VAL A 470 0.48 -9.71 10.19
N GLN A 471 -0.03 -10.02 11.39
CA GLN A 471 0.51 -11.14 12.17
C GLN A 471 -0.61 -11.96 12.82
N GLY A 472 -0.93 -13.08 12.18
CA GLY A 472 -1.62 -14.25 12.73
C GLY A 472 -1.24 -15.46 11.86
N PRO A 473 -0.86 -16.62 12.44
CA PRO A 473 0.13 -17.52 11.86
C PRO A 473 -0.44 -18.36 10.72
N SER A 474 0.09 -18.14 9.52
CA SER A 474 0.06 -19.08 8.41
C SER A 474 1.34 -19.92 8.47
N LYS A 475 1.23 -21.22 8.76
CA LYS A 475 2.31 -22.18 8.52
C LYS A 475 2.33 -22.52 7.03
N GLY A 476 3.25 -21.93 6.26
CA GLY A 476 3.48 -22.23 4.84
C GLY A 476 4.95 -22.06 4.46
N THR A 477 5.54 -23.09 3.85
CA THR A 477 6.98 -23.30 3.62
C THR A 477 7.54 -22.73 2.30
N GLY A 478 7.04 -21.60 1.81
CA GLY A 478 7.36 -21.09 0.46
C GLY A 478 8.21 -19.82 0.46
N THR A 479 9.38 -19.84 -0.21
CA THR A 479 10.18 -18.62 -0.49
C THR A 479 10.03 -18.11 -1.93
N GLU A 480 9.03 -18.64 -2.66
CA GLU A 480 8.06 -17.91 -3.49
C GLU A 480 7.16 -18.90 -4.27
N SER A 481 5.85 -18.64 -4.23
CA SER A 481 4.75 -19.04 -5.13
C SER A 481 3.40 -18.50 -4.61
N ASP A 482 3.37 -17.93 -3.39
CA ASP A 482 2.24 -17.14 -2.89
C ASP A 482 2.39 -15.66 -3.29
N ILE A 483 1.84 -15.35 -4.46
CA ILE A 483 1.97 -14.07 -5.18
C ILE A 483 1.36 -12.86 -4.42
N LEU A 484 0.62 -13.09 -3.34
CA LEU A 484 -0.24 -12.08 -2.70
C LEU A 484 0.28 -11.56 -1.35
N PHE A 485 1.10 -12.34 -0.64
CA PHE A 485 1.63 -11.99 0.68
C PHE A 485 3.05 -12.53 0.83
N ASP A 486 4.04 -11.64 0.88
CA ASP A 486 5.42 -11.94 1.24
C ASP A 486 5.82 -10.97 2.36
N ASP A 487 6.11 -11.49 3.54
CA ASP A 487 6.55 -10.69 4.69
C ASP A 487 8.08 -10.46 4.70
N GLY A 488 8.77 -10.89 3.64
CA GLY A 488 10.22 -10.79 3.50
C GLY A 488 10.98 -11.80 4.36
N THR A 489 10.26 -12.69 5.04
CA THR A 489 10.85 -13.74 5.86
C THR A 489 10.55 -15.12 5.29
N GLY A 490 11.43 -16.07 5.57
CA GLY A 490 11.24 -17.46 5.21
C GLY A 490 11.74 -18.40 6.30
N GLU A 491 11.43 -19.68 6.14
CA GLU A 491 11.98 -20.72 7.00
C GLU A 491 12.87 -21.65 6.20
N TRP A 492 13.95 -22.08 6.83
CA TRP A 492 14.82 -23.12 6.29
C TRP A 492 14.00 -24.40 5.99
N ASN A 493 13.95 -24.78 4.72
CA ASN A 493 13.05 -25.84 4.20
C ASN A 493 13.81 -26.97 3.48
N GLU A 494 15.09 -27.20 3.79
CA GLU A 494 15.92 -28.18 3.09
C GLU A 494 15.43 -29.63 3.19
N SER A 495 14.81 -30.00 4.30
CA SER A 495 14.23 -31.34 4.46
C SER A 495 13.16 -31.65 3.41
N GLU A 496 12.41 -30.62 2.97
CA GLU A 496 11.42 -30.74 1.91
C GLU A 496 12.07 -30.91 0.53
N PHE A 497 13.14 -30.16 0.25
CA PHE A 497 13.94 -30.35 -0.96
C PHE A 497 14.46 -31.78 -1.05
N ILE A 498 15.08 -32.28 0.02
CA ILE A 498 15.65 -33.63 0.09
C ILE A 498 14.58 -34.70 -0.15
N ARG A 499 13.42 -34.55 0.50
CA ARG A 499 12.31 -35.50 0.37
C ARG A 499 11.75 -35.51 -1.07
N THR A 500 11.58 -34.34 -1.67
CA THR A 500 10.93 -34.17 -2.98
C THR A 500 11.85 -34.57 -4.13
N TYR A 501 13.14 -34.26 -4.00
CA TYR A 501 14.15 -34.43 -5.05
C TYR A 501 15.19 -35.51 -4.72
N ALA A 502 14.82 -36.49 -3.88
CA ALA A 502 15.70 -37.59 -3.48
C ALA A 502 16.34 -38.33 -4.68
N GLU A 503 15.61 -38.45 -5.79
CA GLU A 503 16.08 -39.10 -7.02
C GLU A 503 16.75 -38.14 -8.02
N SER A 504 16.81 -36.84 -7.72
CA SER A 504 17.53 -35.89 -8.57
C SER A 504 19.01 -36.25 -8.62
N LYS A 505 19.58 -36.27 -9.84
CA LYS A 505 21.03 -36.42 -10.04
C LYS A 505 21.84 -35.29 -9.39
N TYR A 506 21.22 -34.14 -9.13
CA TYR A 506 21.88 -33.01 -8.50
C TYR A 506 21.87 -33.08 -6.96
N TYR A 507 21.08 -33.98 -6.37
CA TYR A 507 21.08 -34.27 -4.94
C TYR A 507 21.76 -35.61 -4.63
N LYS A 508 21.38 -36.66 -5.36
CA LYS A 508 21.82 -38.03 -5.12
C LYS A 508 23.34 -38.15 -5.15
N ASN A 509 23.91 -38.59 -4.03
CA ASN A 509 25.36 -38.74 -3.83
C ASN A 509 26.18 -37.44 -4.00
N GLN A 510 25.56 -36.27 -3.84
CA GLN A 510 26.24 -34.98 -3.89
C GLN A 510 26.51 -34.43 -2.47
N PRO A 511 27.66 -33.76 -2.24
CA PRO A 511 27.89 -32.99 -1.02
C PRO A 511 26.84 -31.89 -0.82
N GLU A 512 26.65 -31.46 0.43
CA GLU A 512 25.70 -30.43 0.85
C GLU A 512 25.78 -29.14 0.01
N LEU A 513 26.99 -28.58 -0.09
CA LEU A 513 27.24 -27.38 -0.87
C LEU A 513 26.94 -27.56 -2.37
N ASN A 514 27.04 -28.77 -2.91
CA ASN A 514 26.80 -29.01 -4.33
C ASN A 514 25.30 -29.08 -4.66
N TYR A 515 24.50 -29.76 -3.83
CA TYR A 515 23.07 -29.81 -4.10
C TYR A 515 22.37 -28.48 -3.77
N ARG A 516 22.87 -27.70 -2.80
CA ARG A 516 22.39 -26.33 -2.53
C ARG A 516 22.64 -25.37 -3.69
N ARG A 517 23.65 -25.63 -4.54
CA ARG A 517 23.92 -24.91 -5.79
C ARG A 517 23.64 -25.74 -7.04
N TRP A 518 22.67 -26.65 -6.98
CA TRP A 518 22.38 -27.59 -8.08
C TRP A 518 22.18 -26.89 -9.44
N ASN A 519 21.65 -25.67 -9.41
CA ASN A 519 21.39 -24.83 -10.58
C ASN A 519 22.66 -24.55 -11.41
N TRP A 520 23.84 -24.47 -10.77
CA TRP A 520 25.13 -24.36 -11.46
C TRP A 520 25.41 -25.57 -12.34
N PHE A 521 25.27 -26.77 -11.76
CA PHE A 521 25.51 -28.02 -12.45
C PHE A 521 24.46 -28.28 -13.53
N ALA A 522 23.21 -27.87 -13.29
CA ALA A 522 22.15 -27.98 -14.28
C ALA A 522 22.41 -27.14 -15.53
N THR A 523 23.06 -26.00 -15.38
CA THR A 523 23.36 -25.05 -16.46
C THR A 523 24.82 -25.11 -16.95
N ASN A 524 25.63 -26.02 -16.39
CA ASN A 524 27.07 -26.21 -16.65
C ASN A 524 27.97 -25.00 -16.29
N PHE A 525 27.55 -24.12 -15.38
CA PHE A 525 28.41 -23.01 -14.91
C PHE A 525 29.63 -23.49 -14.13
N ASP A 526 29.56 -24.68 -13.51
CA ASP A 526 30.70 -25.34 -12.85
C ASP A 526 31.86 -25.68 -13.79
N LYS A 527 31.65 -25.59 -15.11
CA LYS A 527 32.65 -25.91 -16.13
C LYS A 527 33.31 -24.69 -16.77
N LEU A 528 32.90 -23.47 -16.43
CA LEU A 528 33.42 -22.25 -17.04
C LEU A 528 34.96 -22.16 -16.98
N GLU A 529 35.55 -22.42 -15.81
CA GLU A 529 37.01 -22.35 -15.62
C GLU A 529 37.81 -23.27 -16.55
N LYS A 530 37.18 -24.31 -17.11
CA LYS A 530 37.83 -25.30 -17.99
C LYS A 530 37.74 -24.93 -19.47
N LEU A 531 37.03 -23.86 -19.81
CA LEU A 531 36.81 -23.44 -21.19
C LEU A 531 37.86 -22.42 -21.63
N PRO A 532 38.48 -22.59 -22.81
CA PRO A 532 39.59 -21.74 -23.25
C PRO A 532 39.19 -20.31 -23.61
N ASN A 533 37.89 -20.06 -23.84
CA ASN A 533 37.37 -18.78 -24.33
C ASN A 533 36.65 -17.96 -23.25
N VAL A 534 36.77 -18.34 -21.98
CA VAL A 534 36.11 -17.61 -20.88
C VAL A 534 36.94 -16.37 -20.55
N LYS A 535 36.34 -15.21 -20.79
CA LYS A 535 36.85 -13.90 -20.35
C LYS A 535 35.98 -13.39 -19.20
N SER A 536 36.57 -12.61 -18.29
CA SER A 536 35.81 -11.95 -17.24
C SER A 536 34.85 -10.92 -17.85
N PRO A 537 33.52 -11.03 -17.68
CA PRO A 537 32.60 -10.08 -18.26
C PRO A 537 32.82 -8.65 -17.76
N GLY A 538 33.11 -8.48 -16.47
CA GLY A 538 33.36 -7.17 -15.87
C GLY A 538 34.63 -6.50 -16.41
N GLU A 539 35.71 -7.26 -16.61
CA GLU A 539 36.95 -6.73 -17.20
C GLU A 539 36.79 -6.41 -18.70
N CYS A 540 35.87 -7.10 -19.38
CA CYS A 540 35.49 -6.79 -20.76
C CYS A 540 34.53 -5.58 -20.85
N GLY A 541 34.17 -4.97 -19.73
CA GLY A 541 33.25 -3.83 -19.66
C GLY A 541 31.79 -4.20 -19.88
N ILE A 542 31.42 -5.47 -19.78
CA ILE A 542 30.02 -5.90 -19.91
C ILE A 542 29.25 -5.51 -18.65
N GLN A 543 28.14 -4.79 -18.81
CA GLN A 543 27.31 -4.33 -17.70
C GLN A 543 25.95 -5.01 -17.68
N ILE A 544 25.53 -5.44 -16.48
CA ILE A 544 24.18 -5.96 -16.23
C ILE A 544 23.50 -5.00 -15.27
N VAL A 545 22.31 -4.53 -15.64
CA VAL A 545 21.39 -3.83 -14.75
C VAL A 545 20.25 -4.74 -14.34
N GLN A 546 19.91 -4.70 -13.06
CA GLN A 546 18.80 -5.44 -12.48
C GLN A 546 17.62 -4.52 -12.25
N PHE A 547 16.52 -4.77 -12.94
CA PHE A 547 15.24 -4.09 -12.72
C PHE A 547 14.41 -4.93 -11.77
N ASP A 548 14.37 -4.53 -10.50
CA ASP A 548 13.77 -5.32 -9.43
C ASP A 548 13.26 -4.44 -8.26
N THR A 549 12.96 -5.04 -7.11
CA THR A 549 12.51 -4.35 -5.89
C THR A 549 13.58 -3.57 -5.15
N GLY A 550 14.81 -3.59 -5.67
CA GLY A 550 16.00 -3.03 -5.05
C GLY A 550 16.89 -4.11 -4.43
N PHE A 551 17.81 -3.68 -3.58
CA PHE A 551 18.74 -4.58 -2.88
C PHE A 551 18.72 -4.35 -1.37
N THR A 552 19.11 -5.35 -0.59
CA THR A 552 19.17 -5.30 0.87
C THR A 552 20.61 -5.49 1.36
N ASP A 553 20.79 -5.46 2.67
CA ASP A 553 22.07 -5.57 3.36
C ASP A 553 22.54 -7.02 3.63
N HIS A 554 21.89 -8.02 3.06
CA HIS A 554 22.23 -9.43 3.30
C HIS A 554 23.71 -9.74 2.99
N SER A 555 24.43 -10.37 3.93
CA SER A 555 25.86 -10.66 3.81
C SER A 555 26.22 -11.46 2.55
N LYS A 556 25.27 -12.26 2.05
CA LYS A 556 25.39 -13.00 0.79
C LYS A 556 25.68 -12.14 -0.43
N VAL A 557 25.15 -10.92 -0.52
CA VAL A 557 25.34 -10.01 -1.67
C VAL A 557 26.23 -8.83 -1.34
N ARG A 558 26.74 -8.76 -0.10
CA ARG A 558 27.55 -7.64 0.38
C ARG A 558 28.78 -7.45 -0.51
N GLY A 559 28.91 -6.24 -1.06
CA GLY A 559 29.99 -5.85 -1.97
C GLY A 559 29.85 -6.37 -3.39
N GLY A 560 28.79 -7.09 -3.75
CA GLY A 560 28.54 -7.56 -5.11
C GLY A 560 27.79 -6.57 -6.00
N TYR A 561 27.15 -5.55 -5.43
CA TYR A 561 26.49 -4.48 -6.19
C TYR A 561 27.44 -3.33 -6.52
N ASP A 562 27.23 -2.71 -7.68
CA ASP A 562 27.77 -1.40 -8.05
C ASP A 562 26.81 -0.32 -7.53
N LEU A 563 27.19 0.30 -6.42
CA LEU A 563 26.40 1.36 -5.77
C LEU A 563 26.78 2.76 -6.25
N ASP A 564 27.73 2.90 -7.18
CA ASP A 564 28.06 4.20 -7.78
C ASP A 564 27.08 4.56 -8.92
N HIS A 565 26.38 3.55 -9.42
CA HIS A 565 25.42 3.61 -10.51
C HIS A 565 24.02 3.13 -10.12
N ASP A 566 23.74 2.90 -8.83
CA ASP A 566 22.40 2.50 -8.40
C ASP A 566 21.38 3.65 -8.49
N PHE A 567 20.10 3.30 -8.61
CA PHE A 567 19.05 4.32 -8.70
C PHE A 567 17.70 3.81 -8.23
N ASN A 568 16.91 4.72 -7.64
CA ASN A 568 15.54 4.47 -7.23
C ASN A 568 14.58 5.28 -8.10
N PHE A 569 13.73 4.56 -8.83
CA PHE A 569 12.71 5.14 -9.71
C PHE A 569 11.34 5.26 -9.04
N LEU A 570 11.22 4.97 -7.75
CA LEU A 570 9.98 5.16 -6.99
C LEU A 570 9.77 6.63 -6.63
N ASP A 571 8.49 7.06 -6.56
CA ASP A 571 8.08 8.42 -6.19
C ASP A 571 8.25 8.71 -4.67
N THR A 572 9.32 8.20 -4.04
CA THR A 572 9.62 8.37 -2.60
C THR A 572 10.72 9.42 -2.36
N ALA A 573 10.77 9.97 -1.15
CA ALA A 573 11.57 11.15 -0.80
C ALA A 573 13.11 11.00 -0.88
N ASP A 574 13.64 9.82 -1.21
CA ASP A 574 15.07 9.60 -1.45
C ASP A 574 15.31 8.91 -2.82
N PRO A 575 15.61 9.69 -3.87
CA PRO A 575 15.90 9.18 -5.21
C PRO A 575 17.32 8.61 -5.34
N THR A 576 18.14 8.59 -4.27
CA THR A 576 19.60 8.42 -4.40
C THR A 576 20.10 7.00 -4.25
N THR A 577 19.29 6.03 -3.83
CA THR A 577 19.73 4.63 -3.69
C THR A 577 18.66 3.60 -3.98
N ALA A 578 19.02 2.52 -4.68
CA ALA A 578 18.17 1.36 -4.94
C ALA A 578 17.97 0.45 -3.72
N PHE A 579 18.34 0.90 -2.51
CA PHE A 579 18.16 0.14 -1.28
C PHE A 579 16.68 -0.18 -1.02
N ASP A 580 16.41 -1.43 -0.70
CA ASP A 580 15.12 -1.95 -0.27
C ASP A 580 15.07 -1.95 1.27
N PRO A 581 14.27 -1.07 1.89
CA PRO A 581 14.11 -1.00 3.35
C PRO A 581 13.34 -2.20 3.93
N LYS A 582 13.01 -3.21 3.10
CA LYS A 582 12.24 -4.40 3.49
C LYS A 582 10.83 -4.03 3.98
N THR A 583 10.18 -3.07 3.31
CA THR A 583 8.84 -2.62 3.69
C THR A 583 7.81 -3.73 3.44
N ILE A 584 7.13 -4.15 4.50
CA ILE A 584 6.10 -5.20 4.46
C ILE A 584 4.75 -4.58 4.09
N GLY A 585 3.97 -5.28 3.26
CA GLY A 585 2.70 -4.80 2.77
C GLY A 585 1.98 -5.78 1.86
N LEU A 586 0.66 -5.60 1.69
CA LEU A 586 -0.13 -6.39 0.74
C LEU A 586 0.46 -6.24 -0.68
N GLY A 587 0.86 -7.35 -1.28
CA GLY A 587 1.44 -7.38 -2.63
C GLY A 587 2.86 -6.82 -2.77
N LYS A 588 3.54 -6.44 -1.67
CA LYS A 588 4.98 -6.11 -1.69
C LYS A 588 5.82 -7.39 -1.62
N GLN A 589 7.01 -7.38 -2.21
CA GLN A 589 7.99 -8.49 -2.11
C GLN A 589 9.34 -7.99 -1.58
N PRO A 590 9.42 -7.66 -0.28
CA PRO A 590 10.66 -7.17 0.32
C PRO A 590 11.78 -8.20 0.19
N GLY A 591 12.96 -7.76 -0.26
CA GLY A 591 14.13 -8.60 -0.46
C GLY A 591 14.14 -9.44 -1.74
N HIS A 592 13.13 -9.36 -2.61
CA HIS A 592 13.08 -10.10 -3.88
C HIS A 592 14.30 -9.82 -4.78
N GLY A 593 14.64 -8.55 -5.02
CA GLY A 593 15.82 -8.22 -5.81
C GLY A 593 17.13 -8.73 -5.23
N THR A 594 17.21 -8.91 -3.90
CA THR A 594 18.37 -9.58 -3.27
C THR A 594 18.40 -11.09 -3.54
N ARG A 595 17.24 -11.75 -3.47
CA ARG A 595 17.12 -13.19 -3.76
C ARG A 595 17.55 -13.48 -5.21
N THR A 596 17.01 -12.73 -6.18
CA THR A 596 17.35 -12.89 -7.61
C THR A 596 18.78 -12.42 -7.91
N GLY A 597 19.21 -11.29 -7.35
CA GLY A 597 20.57 -10.74 -7.52
C GLY A 597 21.65 -11.66 -6.95
N SER A 598 21.36 -12.39 -5.86
CA SER A 598 22.29 -13.37 -5.27
C SER A 598 22.67 -14.51 -6.23
N LEU A 599 21.82 -14.82 -7.22
CA LEU A 599 22.12 -15.81 -8.25
C LEU A 599 23.17 -15.32 -9.24
N LEU A 600 23.38 -14.01 -9.37
CA LEU A 600 24.43 -13.41 -10.20
C LEU A 600 25.71 -13.18 -9.40
N ILE A 601 25.60 -12.53 -8.24
CA ILE A 601 26.72 -11.92 -7.50
C ILE A 601 26.91 -12.44 -6.07
N GLY A 602 26.14 -13.44 -5.65
CA GLY A 602 26.24 -14.00 -4.30
C GLY A 602 27.67 -14.44 -3.98
N ASN A 603 28.21 -13.98 -2.85
CA ASN A 603 29.52 -14.33 -2.34
C ASN A 603 29.69 -15.85 -2.24
N ARG A 604 30.90 -16.37 -2.42
CA ARG A 604 31.16 -17.82 -2.27
C ARG A 604 30.91 -18.32 -0.85
N ASN A 605 31.30 -17.53 0.14
CA ASN A 605 31.21 -17.86 1.56
C ASN A 605 30.63 -16.68 2.36
N THR A 606 29.88 -16.99 3.41
CA THR A 606 29.30 -16.10 4.41
C THR A 606 29.36 -16.76 5.79
N PRO A 607 29.24 -16.02 6.89
CA PRO A 607 29.23 -16.61 8.23
C PRO A 607 27.88 -17.28 8.60
N ILE A 608 26.99 -17.51 7.64
CA ILE A 608 25.61 -17.98 7.87
C ILE A 608 25.58 -19.51 8.00
N THR A 609 24.85 -20.04 8.98
CA THR A 609 24.79 -21.46 9.34
C THR A 609 24.35 -22.38 8.20
N HIS A 610 23.32 -22.02 7.42
CA HIS A 610 22.78 -22.84 6.34
C HIS A 610 23.26 -22.38 4.95
N GLU A 611 24.49 -21.89 4.81
CA GLU A 611 24.98 -21.45 3.50
C GLU A 611 25.12 -22.61 2.49
N GLY A 612 24.95 -22.34 1.18
CA GLY A 612 25.43 -23.28 0.17
C GLY A 612 25.26 -22.94 -1.30
N ASN A 613 24.52 -21.89 -1.66
CA ASN A 613 24.51 -21.38 -3.04
C ASN A 613 25.52 -20.25 -3.24
N CYS A 614 25.95 -19.92 -4.45
CA CYS A 614 26.75 -18.73 -4.76
C CYS A 614 26.41 -18.17 -6.15
N GLY A 615 26.77 -16.93 -6.43
CA GLY A 615 26.41 -16.24 -7.66
C GLY A 615 27.18 -16.75 -8.89
N LEU A 616 26.49 -16.92 -10.01
CA LEU A 616 27.03 -17.48 -11.26
C LEU A 616 28.21 -16.69 -11.85
N LEU A 617 28.35 -15.41 -11.47
CA LEU A 617 29.45 -14.52 -11.88
C LEU A 617 30.40 -14.18 -10.72
N THR A 618 30.27 -14.85 -9.57
CA THR A 618 31.07 -14.58 -8.35
C THR A 618 32.57 -14.71 -8.61
N ASP A 619 32.97 -15.65 -9.48
CA ASP A 619 34.38 -15.90 -9.83
C ASP A 619 35.03 -14.80 -10.67
N PHE A 620 34.21 -13.96 -11.29
CA PHE A 620 34.68 -12.80 -12.04
C PHE A 620 34.71 -11.53 -11.18
N ASN A 621 34.35 -11.62 -9.88
CA ASN A 621 34.12 -10.46 -9.01
C ASN A 621 33.19 -9.42 -9.68
N PHE A 622 32.20 -9.92 -10.41
CA PHE A 622 31.30 -9.10 -11.20
C PHE A 622 30.47 -8.18 -10.30
N LYS A 623 30.23 -6.93 -10.76
CA LYS A 623 29.38 -5.97 -10.05
C LYS A 623 28.04 -5.82 -10.77
N LEU A 624 26.95 -6.07 -10.06
CA LEU A 624 25.59 -5.92 -10.56
C LEU A 624 25.06 -4.52 -10.24
N ILE A 625 24.41 -3.85 -11.20
CA ILE A 625 23.85 -2.51 -10.99
C ILE A 625 22.37 -2.65 -10.60
N PRO A 626 21.95 -2.28 -9.38
CA PRO A 626 20.57 -2.42 -8.95
C PRO A 626 19.74 -1.17 -9.29
N TYR A 627 18.67 -1.34 -10.07
CA TYR A 627 17.62 -0.33 -10.27
C TYR A 627 16.35 -0.76 -9.56
N ARG A 628 15.92 0.05 -8.58
CA ARG A 628 14.66 -0.17 -7.86
C ARG A 628 13.53 0.48 -8.64
N ILE A 629 12.69 -0.32 -9.30
CA ILE A 629 11.63 0.17 -10.19
C ILE A 629 10.20 -0.05 -9.67
N ALA A 630 10.01 -0.95 -8.70
CA ALA A 630 8.73 -1.18 -8.01
C ALA A 630 8.99 -1.76 -6.60
N GLU A 631 7.98 -1.77 -5.72
CA GLU A 631 8.03 -2.53 -4.45
C GLU A 631 7.38 -3.92 -4.61
N THR A 632 6.89 -4.23 -5.81
CA THR A 632 6.16 -5.44 -6.14
C THR A 632 6.59 -6.04 -7.47
N VAL A 633 6.61 -7.37 -7.61
CA VAL A 633 6.96 -8.08 -8.87
C VAL A 633 5.84 -8.08 -9.92
N ILE A 634 4.64 -7.63 -9.55
CA ILE A 634 3.53 -7.39 -10.48
C ILE A 634 3.43 -5.89 -10.72
N ILE A 635 3.88 -5.45 -11.89
CA ILE A 635 3.91 -4.03 -12.21
C ILE A 635 2.64 -3.68 -13.00
N ILE A 636 1.78 -2.85 -12.40
CA ILE A 636 0.59 -2.29 -13.04
C ILE A 636 0.64 -0.76 -12.93
N ASN A 637 0.54 -0.08 -14.08
CA ASN A 637 0.47 1.38 -14.19
C ASN A 637 1.69 2.10 -13.57
N ARG A 638 2.87 1.58 -13.94
CA ARG A 638 4.22 2.11 -13.65
C ARG A 638 5.08 2.13 -14.92
N GLN A 639 4.44 2.26 -16.09
CA GLN A 639 5.11 2.26 -17.39
C GLN A 639 6.11 3.42 -17.50
N GLN A 640 5.87 4.53 -16.81
CA GLN A 640 6.81 5.66 -16.75
C GLN A 640 8.07 5.36 -15.94
N GLN A 641 7.96 4.70 -14.79
CA GLN A 641 9.14 4.28 -14.02
C GLN A 641 9.96 3.28 -14.84
N LEU A 642 9.30 2.33 -15.51
CA LEU A 642 9.97 1.39 -16.41
C LEU A 642 10.61 2.10 -17.61
N ALA A 643 9.92 3.07 -18.23
CA ALA A 643 10.45 3.87 -19.34
C ALA A 643 11.66 4.70 -18.90
N SER A 644 11.61 5.32 -17.72
CA SER A 644 12.72 6.10 -17.17
C SER A 644 13.92 5.22 -16.85
N ALA A 645 13.69 4.04 -16.27
CA ALA A 645 14.74 3.06 -16.00
C ALA A 645 15.39 2.54 -17.28
N LEU A 646 14.59 2.23 -18.31
CA LEU A 646 15.09 1.82 -19.60
C LEU A 646 15.84 2.94 -20.32
N ASP A 647 15.34 4.18 -20.26
CA ASP A 647 16.00 5.33 -20.86
C ASP A 647 17.39 5.55 -20.25
N MET A 648 17.48 5.44 -18.92
CA MET A 648 18.76 5.53 -18.22
C MET A 648 19.68 4.36 -18.57
N ALA A 649 19.16 3.13 -18.66
CA ALA A 649 19.95 1.97 -19.08
C ALA A 649 20.51 2.10 -20.51
N ILE A 650 19.70 2.60 -21.45
CA ILE A 650 20.15 2.88 -22.82
C ILE A 650 21.19 3.99 -22.84
N THR A 651 20.95 5.07 -22.09
CA THR A 651 21.83 6.25 -22.07
C THR A 651 23.18 5.94 -21.43
N GLN A 652 23.20 5.09 -20.39
CA GLN A 652 24.42 4.61 -19.75
C GLN A 652 25.12 3.49 -20.55
N GLY A 653 24.48 2.96 -21.59
CA GLY A 653 25.08 1.99 -22.50
C GLY A 653 25.13 0.57 -21.95
N PHE A 654 24.19 0.18 -21.07
CA PHE A 654 24.16 -1.17 -20.51
C PHE A 654 23.89 -2.24 -21.56
N ASP A 655 24.55 -3.39 -21.43
CA ASP A 655 24.44 -4.48 -22.41
C ASP A 655 23.26 -5.40 -22.15
N ILE A 656 22.93 -5.62 -20.87
CA ILE A 656 21.98 -6.64 -20.42
C ILE A 656 21.07 -6.04 -19.35
N ILE A 657 19.77 -6.26 -19.50
CA ILE A 657 18.77 -6.01 -18.45
C ILE A 657 18.27 -7.36 -17.96
N THR A 658 18.33 -7.60 -16.64
CA THR A 658 17.61 -8.72 -16.01
C THR A 658 16.39 -8.18 -15.28
N MET A 659 15.21 -8.70 -15.61
CA MET A 659 13.95 -8.26 -15.02
C MET A 659 13.10 -9.46 -14.57
N SER A 660 13.01 -9.62 -13.25
CA SER A 660 12.29 -10.71 -12.60
C SER A 660 10.88 -10.28 -12.15
N MET A 661 10.17 -9.58 -13.04
CA MET A 661 8.88 -8.93 -12.77
C MET A 661 8.00 -8.97 -14.03
N GLY A 662 6.67 -8.90 -13.87
CA GLY A 662 5.71 -9.04 -14.97
C GLY A 662 4.65 -7.95 -15.01
N LEU A 663 4.17 -7.67 -16.23
CA LEU A 663 3.12 -6.69 -16.55
C LEU A 663 2.04 -7.33 -17.41
N PRO A 664 0.80 -6.80 -17.36
CA PRO A 664 -0.13 -6.94 -18.48
C PRO A 664 0.50 -6.38 -19.77
N PRO A 665 0.32 -7.02 -20.92
CA PRO A 665 0.82 -6.46 -22.19
C PRO A 665 0.18 -5.09 -22.52
N THR A 666 1.03 -4.10 -22.81
CA THR A 666 0.64 -2.73 -23.21
C THR A 666 1.41 -2.25 -24.44
N ILE A 667 0.91 -1.22 -25.12
CA ILE A 667 1.59 -0.64 -26.29
C ILE A 667 2.90 0.01 -25.86
N ALA A 668 2.91 0.70 -24.72
CA ALA A 668 4.12 1.34 -24.20
C ALA A 668 5.23 0.32 -23.91
N THR A 669 4.90 -0.81 -23.27
CA THR A 669 5.88 -1.88 -22.97
C THR A 669 6.38 -2.58 -24.22
N ALA A 670 5.55 -2.76 -25.24
CA ALA A 670 5.98 -3.28 -26.54
C ALA A 670 6.98 -2.34 -27.25
N LYS A 671 6.72 -1.01 -27.21
CA LYS A 671 7.62 0.00 -27.77
C LYS A 671 8.94 0.07 -27.01
N MET A 672 8.89 -0.01 -25.68
CA MET A 672 10.09 -0.11 -24.83
C MET A 672 10.93 -1.34 -25.19
N ALA A 673 10.31 -2.52 -25.32
CA ALA A 673 11.00 -3.75 -25.72
C ALA A 673 11.64 -3.63 -27.11
N LYS A 674 10.93 -3.06 -28.10
CA LYS A 674 11.48 -2.80 -29.43
C LYS A 674 12.64 -1.81 -29.40
N LYS A 675 12.55 -0.74 -28.60
CA LYS A 675 13.62 0.25 -28.47
C LYS A 675 14.88 -0.36 -27.84
N ALA A 676 14.74 -1.15 -26.77
CA ALA A 676 15.86 -1.87 -26.16
C ALA A 676 16.55 -2.81 -27.18
N TYR A 677 15.73 -3.55 -27.93
CA TYR A 677 16.16 -4.45 -29.00
C TYR A 677 16.94 -3.72 -30.09
N GLU A 678 16.40 -2.61 -30.63
CA GLU A 678 17.06 -1.79 -31.64
C GLU A 678 18.39 -1.20 -31.15
N LYS A 679 18.50 -0.90 -29.85
CA LYS A 679 19.75 -0.44 -29.21
C LYS A 679 20.73 -1.57 -28.89
N GLY A 680 20.35 -2.82 -29.12
CA GLY A 680 21.20 -3.99 -28.93
C GLY A 680 21.30 -4.49 -27.49
N ILE A 681 20.37 -4.08 -26.64
CA ILE A 681 20.32 -4.49 -25.23
C ILE A 681 19.63 -5.86 -25.14
N ILE A 682 20.29 -6.81 -24.49
CA ILE A 682 19.71 -8.14 -24.23
C ILE A 682 18.84 -8.05 -22.97
N TRP A 683 17.53 -7.93 -23.15
CA TRP A 683 16.59 -7.86 -22.04
C TRP A 683 16.05 -9.25 -21.69
N CYS A 684 16.53 -9.83 -20.59
CA CYS A 684 16.10 -11.12 -20.06
C CYS A 684 14.90 -10.94 -19.12
N CYS A 685 13.80 -11.66 -19.39
CA CYS A 685 12.52 -11.44 -18.71
C CYS A 685 11.89 -12.75 -18.23
N ALA A 686 11.36 -12.73 -17.01
CA ALA A 686 10.60 -13.84 -16.44
C ALA A 686 9.32 -14.12 -17.26
N ALA A 687 9.10 -15.38 -17.65
CA ALA A 687 7.90 -15.73 -18.43
C ALA A 687 6.59 -15.55 -17.63
N GLY A 688 6.64 -15.57 -16.30
CA GLY A 688 5.49 -15.41 -15.40
C GLY A 688 5.22 -16.66 -14.55
N ASN A 689 4.55 -16.49 -13.41
CA ASN A 689 4.26 -17.55 -12.43
C ASN A 689 2.75 -17.79 -12.30
N GLU A 690 2.31 -19.06 -12.31
CA GLU A 690 0.94 -19.53 -12.03
C GLU A 690 -0.20 -18.97 -12.93
N VAL A 691 0.13 -18.11 -13.91
CA VAL A 691 -0.81 -17.58 -14.90
C VAL A 691 -0.87 -18.38 -16.19
N GLN A 692 0.10 -19.29 -16.38
CA GLN A 692 0.26 -20.24 -17.51
C GLN A 692 0.45 -19.64 -18.90
N ALA A 693 0.31 -18.33 -19.07
CA ALA A 693 0.55 -17.58 -20.30
C ALA A 693 1.71 -16.60 -20.10
N VAL A 694 2.48 -16.33 -21.16
CA VAL A 694 3.68 -15.48 -21.08
C VAL A 694 3.26 -14.02 -20.84
N VAL A 695 3.86 -13.39 -19.82
CA VAL A 695 3.54 -12.00 -19.43
C VAL A 695 4.46 -10.99 -20.12
N ALA A 696 4.08 -9.71 -20.13
CA ALA A 696 4.99 -8.65 -20.58
C ALA A 696 6.06 -8.36 -19.51
N PRO A 697 7.28 -7.92 -19.89
CA PRO A 697 7.71 -7.70 -21.27
C PRO A 697 8.16 -8.98 -22.01
N ALA A 698 8.25 -10.14 -21.33
CA ALA A 698 8.71 -11.42 -21.90
C ALA A 698 7.93 -11.87 -23.15
N VAL A 699 6.66 -11.50 -23.29
CA VAL A 699 5.85 -11.85 -24.47
C VAL A 699 6.34 -11.16 -25.76
N TYR A 700 7.13 -10.08 -25.67
CA TYR A 700 7.52 -9.31 -26.84
C TYR A 700 8.81 -9.84 -27.49
N PRO A 701 8.86 -9.85 -28.85
CA PRO A 701 10.00 -10.41 -29.59
C PRO A 701 11.35 -9.76 -29.27
N GLY A 702 11.35 -8.48 -28.89
CA GLY A 702 12.57 -7.76 -28.52
C GLY A 702 13.21 -8.21 -27.20
N THR A 703 12.57 -9.10 -26.44
CA THR A 703 13.07 -9.62 -25.15
C THR A 703 13.41 -11.11 -25.22
N ILE A 704 14.13 -11.62 -24.22
CA ILE A 704 14.42 -13.04 -24.03
C ILE A 704 13.52 -13.59 -22.93
N ALA A 705 12.53 -14.40 -23.29
CA ALA A 705 11.56 -14.97 -22.36
C ALA A 705 12.07 -16.26 -21.71
N VAL A 706 12.06 -16.30 -20.38
CA VAL A 706 12.67 -17.38 -19.60
C VAL A 706 11.62 -18.16 -18.79
N ALA A 707 11.41 -19.42 -19.18
CA ALA A 707 10.62 -20.38 -18.40
C ALA A 707 11.47 -21.09 -17.33
N ALA A 708 10.81 -21.75 -16.38
CA ALA A 708 11.44 -22.34 -15.22
C ALA A 708 11.36 -23.88 -15.20
N SER A 709 12.46 -24.49 -14.79
CA SER A 709 12.58 -25.93 -14.54
C SER A 709 12.86 -26.26 -13.08
N ASN A 710 12.81 -27.55 -12.76
CA ASN A 710 13.07 -28.09 -11.43
C ASN A 710 14.32 -28.99 -11.38
N PRO A 711 14.73 -29.45 -10.17
CA PRO A 711 15.89 -30.32 -10.00
C PRO A 711 15.80 -31.70 -10.69
N LEU A 712 14.67 -32.07 -11.29
CA LEU A 712 14.55 -33.30 -12.09
C LEU A 712 14.77 -33.02 -13.59
N ASP A 713 15.23 -31.82 -13.96
CA ASP A 713 15.25 -31.32 -15.33
C ASP A 713 13.86 -31.36 -16.02
N ARG A 714 12.79 -31.20 -15.23
CA ARG A 714 11.39 -31.15 -15.69
C ARG A 714 10.86 -29.73 -15.62
N GLU A 715 9.71 -29.51 -16.25
CA GLU A 715 8.96 -28.27 -16.08
C GLU A 715 8.66 -28.02 -14.61
N TRP A 716 8.76 -26.76 -14.18
CA TRP A 716 8.03 -26.33 -13.00
C TRP A 716 6.57 -26.13 -13.40
N PRO A 717 5.59 -26.82 -12.77
CA PRO A 717 4.18 -26.67 -13.15
C PRO A 717 3.67 -25.22 -13.10
N GLY A 718 4.19 -24.44 -12.14
CA GLY A 718 3.89 -23.01 -11.97
C GLY A 718 4.56 -22.08 -12.98
N SER A 719 5.42 -22.58 -13.87
CA SER A 719 5.98 -21.76 -14.94
C SER A 719 4.93 -21.43 -15.99
N SER A 720 4.87 -20.16 -16.36
CA SER A 720 4.21 -19.76 -17.60
C SER A 720 4.92 -20.40 -18.79
N ARG A 721 4.12 -20.74 -19.80
CA ARG A 721 4.54 -21.52 -20.95
C ARG A 721 3.86 -20.95 -22.17
N GLY A 722 4.57 -20.94 -23.28
CA GLY A 722 4.01 -20.34 -24.47
C GLY A 722 4.98 -20.33 -25.60
N SER A 723 4.45 -19.89 -26.72
CA SER A 723 5.16 -19.88 -27.98
C SER A 723 6.17 -18.72 -28.07
N ALA A 724 6.05 -17.75 -27.15
CA ALA A 724 6.98 -16.65 -26.93
C ALA A 724 8.16 -17.03 -26.02
N VAL A 725 8.12 -18.16 -25.30
CA VAL A 725 9.25 -18.60 -24.46
C VAL A 725 10.44 -18.95 -25.34
N ASP A 726 11.59 -18.33 -25.10
CA ASP A 726 12.83 -18.59 -25.85
C ASP A 726 13.60 -19.78 -25.31
N ILE A 727 13.69 -19.86 -23.97
CA ILE A 727 14.58 -20.79 -23.26
C ILE A 727 14.02 -21.14 -21.88
N THR A 728 14.47 -22.26 -21.32
CA THR A 728 14.20 -22.64 -19.93
C THR A 728 15.48 -22.64 -19.09
N ALA A 729 15.39 -22.22 -17.83
CA ALA A 729 16.47 -22.30 -16.85
C ALA A 729 15.95 -22.74 -15.46
N PRO A 730 16.84 -23.13 -14.52
CA PRO A 730 16.45 -23.49 -13.15
C PRO A 730 15.64 -22.39 -12.44
N GLY A 731 14.42 -22.73 -12.02
CA GLY A 731 13.54 -21.77 -11.33
C GLY A 731 12.69 -22.36 -10.20
N GLN A 732 12.60 -23.68 -10.04
CA GLN A 732 11.93 -24.32 -8.90
C GLN A 732 12.97 -24.88 -7.93
N ALA A 733 12.73 -24.69 -6.63
CA ALA A 733 13.60 -25.10 -5.54
C ALA A 733 15.03 -24.58 -5.73
N ILE A 734 15.15 -23.27 -5.90
CA ILE A 734 16.41 -22.54 -5.99
C ILE A 734 16.76 -22.04 -4.59
N TYR A 735 17.99 -22.29 -4.13
CA TYR A 735 18.42 -21.94 -2.79
C TYR A 735 18.86 -20.47 -2.73
N VAL A 736 18.14 -19.63 -1.99
CA VAL A 736 18.27 -18.17 -1.99
C VAL A 736 18.37 -17.61 -0.57
N PRO A 737 19.03 -16.44 -0.39
CA PRO A 737 19.14 -15.78 0.92
C PRO A 737 17.79 -15.21 1.37
N ILE A 738 17.49 -15.30 2.66
CA ILE A 738 16.26 -14.80 3.30
C ILE A 738 16.57 -14.24 4.69
N TRP A 739 15.60 -13.54 5.30
CA TRP A 739 15.58 -13.35 6.75
C TRP A 739 14.64 -14.37 7.37
N ASN A 740 14.99 -14.93 8.52
CA ASN A 740 14.07 -15.80 9.25
C ASN A 740 13.10 -14.98 10.13
N ALA A 741 12.16 -15.65 10.80
CA ALA A 741 11.18 -15.02 11.69
C ALA A 741 11.79 -14.23 12.88
N SER A 742 13.08 -14.44 13.19
CA SER A 742 13.84 -13.66 14.18
C SER A 742 14.65 -12.52 13.55
N HIS A 743 14.39 -12.20 12.28
CA HIS A 743 15.12 -11.23 11.46
C HIS A 743 16.63 -11.48 11.37
N GLN A 744 17.05 -12.75 11.41
CA GLN A 744 18.44 -13.16 11.17
C GLN A 744 18.60 -13.67 9.74
N GLU A 745 19.78 -13.45 9.14
CA GLU A 745 20.12 -13.96 7.82
C GLU A 745 20.09 -15.49 7.78
N ASP A 746 19.43 -16.07 6.77
CA ASP A 746 19.32 -17.51 6.57
C ASP A 746 19.13 -17.83 5.07
N PHE A 747 18.89 -19.10 4.73
CA PHE A 747 18.64 -19.56 3.37
C PHE A 747 17.46 -20.53 3.28
N ALA A 748 16.78 -20.49 2.14
CA ALA A 748 15.69 -21.40 1.84
C ALA A 748 15.54 -21.64 0.33
N TYR A 749 14.80 -22.70 -0.02
CA TYR A 749 14.48 -23.05 -1.40
C TYR A 749 13.19 -22.35 -1.85
N GLY A 750 13.29 -21.57 -2.94
CA GLY A 750 12.20 -20.79 -3.53
C GLY A 750 11.87 -21.21 -4.96
N ASN A 751 10.69 -20.80 -5.45
CA ASN A 751 10.23 -21.10 -6.80
C ASN A 751 9.83 -19.82 -7.55
N GLY A 752 10.17 -19.73 -8.83
CA GLY A 752 9.86 -18.56 -9.66
C GLY A 752 10.59 -18.57 -10.99
N THR A 753 9.92 -18.13 -12.06
CA THR A 753 10.60 -17.71 -13.30
C THR A 753 11.53 -16.52 -13.04
N SER A 754 11.30 -15.78 -11.95
CA SER A 754 12.21 -14.81 -11.34
C SER A 754 13.59 -15.38 -11.02
N TYR A 755 13.69 -16.65 -10.60
CA TYR A 755 14.98 -17.30 -10.34
C TYR A 755 15.62 -17.90 -11.59
N ALA A 756 14.83 -18.22 -12.61
CA ALA A 756 15.34 -18.68 -13.90
C ALA A 756 16.03 -17.55 -14.68
N THR A 757 15.46 -16.34 -14.65
CA THR A 757 15.89 -15.18 -15.46
C THR A 757 17.37 -14.77 -15.26
N PRO A 758 17.90 -14.66 -14.02
CA PRO A 758 19.31 -14.32 -13.78
C PRO A 758 20.31 -15.29 -14.39
N HIS A 759 19.94 -16.56 -14.60
CA HIS A 759 20.82 -17.53 -15.28
C HIS A 759 21.09 -17.15 -16.73
N ILE A 760 20.06 -16.62 -17.43
CA ILE A 760 20.19 -16.19 -18.82
C ILE A 760 21.00 -14.90 -18.90
N ALA A 761 20.82 -13.96 -17.96
CA ALA A 761 21.61 -12.74 -17.89
C ALA A 761 23.10 -13.06 -17.65
N ALA A 762 23.42 -13.99 -16.74
CA ALA A 762 24.79 -14.45 -16.52
C ALA A 762 25.39 -15.09 -17.79
N ALA A 763 24.61 -15.93 -18.48
CA ALA A 763 25.04 -16.60 -19.70
C ALA A 763 25.27 -15.60 -20.85
N ALA A 764 24.41 -14.58 -20.98
CA ALA A 764 24.57 -13.48 -21.92
C ALA A 764 25.87 -12.72 -21.66
N ALA A 765 26.18 -12.39 -20.41
CA ALA A 765 27.40 -11.66 -20.07
C ALA A 765 28.66 -12.45 -20.42
N CYS A 766 28.69 -13.74 -20.08
CA CYS A 766 29.80 -14.62 -20.46
C CYS A 766 29.94 -14.77 -21.98
N TRP A 767 28.83 -14.90 -22.72
CA TRP A 767 28.87 -15.07 -24.17
C TRP A 767 29.31 -13.79 -24.89
N LEU A 768 28.80 -12.63 -24.46
CA LEU A 768 29.23 -11.33 -24.97
C LEU A 768 30.71 -11.10 -24.73
N ALA A 769 31.23 -11.44 -23.54
CA ALA A 769 32.65 -11.34 -23.23
C ALA A 769 33.50 -12.29 -24.10
N ALA A 770 33.06 -13.54 -24.26
CA ALA A 770 33.78 -14.53 -25.06
C ALA A 770 33.89 -14.15 -26.54
N TYR A 771 32.86 -13.51 -27.10
CA TYR A 771 32.78 -13.15 -28.52
C TYR A 771 32.90 -11.65 -28.80
N GLN A 772 33.34 -10.85 -27.82
CA GLN A 772 33.44 -9.39 -27.94
C GLN A 772 34.23 -8.94 -29.18
N ASP A 773 35.30 -9.66 -29.52
CA ASP A 773 36.14 -9.35 -30.69
C ASP A 773 35.34 -9.41 -32.01
N VAL A 774 34.42 -10.37 -32.13
CA VAL A 774 33.54 -10.53 -33.30
C VAL A 774 32.37 -9.56 -33.24
N LEU A 775 31.76 -9.42 -32.06
CA LEU A 775 30.57 -8.59 -31.86
C LEU A 775 30.86 -7.09 -31.90
N SER A 776 32.13 -6.69 -31.81
CA SER A 776 32.57 -5.30 -31.99
C SER A 776 32.46 -4.81 -33.43
N ASP A 777 32.29 -5.70 -34.41
CA ASP A 777 32.00 -5.32 -35.80
C ASP A 777 30.67 -4.55 -35.86
N PRO A 778 30.63 -3.33 -36.44
CA PRO A 778 29.40 -2.56 -36.61
C PRO A 778 28.26 -3.31 -37.30
N ALA A 779 28.55 -4.36 -38.06
CA ALA A 779 27.54 -5.23 -38.66
C ALA A 779 26.64 -5.93 -37.62
N TYR A 780 27.13 -6.16 -36.40
CA TYR A 780 26.37 -6.73 -35.28
C TYR A 780 25.69 -5.69 -34.39
N ALA A 781 25.84 -4.39 -34.66
CA ALA A 781 25.25 -3.35 -33.83
C ALA A 781 23.71 -3.43 -33.77
N GLY A 782 23.15 -2.91 -32.67
CA GLY A 782 21.71 -2.87 -32.44
C GLY A 782 21.10 -4.27 -32.34
N TRP A 783 19.93 -4.46 -32.95
CA TRP A 783 19.15 -5.68 -32.84
C TRP A 783 19.87 -6.97 -33.24
N LYS A 784 20.85 -6.88 -34.15
CA LYS A 784 21.64 -8.05 -34.58
C LYS A 784 22.44 -8.65 -33.45
N ARG A 785 22.89 -7.85 -32.48
CA ARG A 785 23.56 -8.34 -31.27
C ARG A 785 22.62 -9.25 -30.48
N VAL A 786 21.36 -8.84 -30.31
CA VAL A 786 20.34 -9.59 -29.58
C VAL A 786 20.00 -10.88 -30.32
N GLU A 787 19.82 -10.84 -31.63
CA GLU A 787 19.51 -12.04 -32.43
C GLU A 787 20.69 -13.01 -32.57
N ALA A 788 21.92 -12.50 -32.61
CA ALA A 788 23.10 -13.34 -32.55
C ALA A 788 23.13 -14.14 -31.25
N PHE A 789 22.86 -13.48 -30.12
CA PHE A 789 22.75 -14.15 -28.83
C PHE A 789 21.57 -15.12 -28.78
N ARG A 790 20.36 -14.69 -29.18
CA ARG A 790 19.15 -15.52 -29.20
C ARG A 790 19.36 -16.80 -30.02
N THR A 791 20.00 -16.69 -31.18
CA THR A 791 20.30 -17.83 -32.05
C THR A 791 21.35 -18.75 -31.43
N ALA A 792 22.40 -18.20 -30.81
CA ALA A 792 23.41 -18.98 -30.09
C ALA A 792 22.78 -19.72 -28.89
N LEU A 793 21.89 -19.06 -28.15
CA LEU A 793 21.13 -19.62 -27.04
C LEU A 793 20.22 -20.76 -27.49
N ALA A 794 19.44 -20.55 -28.56
CA ALA A 794 18.53 -21.55 -29.11
C ALA A 794 19.24 -22.81 -29.65
N SER A 795 20.41 -22.64 -30.27
CA SER A 795 21.20 -23.73 -30.85
C SER A 795 22.03 -24.50 -29.83
N SER A 796 22.42 -23.86 -28.72
CA SER A 796 23.17 -24.48 -27.63
C SER A 796 22.28 -25.18 -26.58
N ALA A 797 20.98 -24.86 -26.54
CA ALA A 797 20.04 -25.40 -25.58
C ALA A 797 20.01 -26.95 -25.53
N ARG A 798 19.97 -27.51 -24.31
CA ARG A 798 19.89 -28.95 -24.08
C ARG A 798 18.43 -29.43 -24.19
N ARG A 799 18.17 -30.36 -25.10
CA ARG A 799 16.84 -30.91 -25.41
C ARG A 799 16.59 -32.33 -24.89
N GLU A 800 17.61 -32.95 -24.29
CA GLU A 800 17.65 -34.39 -23.97
C GLU A 800 16.96 -34.77 -22.64
N ASN A 801 16.18 -33.86 -22.05
CA ASN A 801 15.58 -34.00 -20.72
C ASN A 801 14.04 -34.05 -20.80
N ASP A 802 13.40 -34.31 -19.65
CA ASP A 802 11.94 -34.44 -19.49
C ASP A 802 11.17 -33.08 -19.59
N LEU A 803 11.76 -32.06 -20.23
CA LEU A 803 11.07 -30.80 -20.50
C LEU A 803 10.04 -30.98 -21.63
N PRO A 804 8.84 -30.36 -21.53
CA PRO A 804 7.87 -30.38 -22.61
C PRO A 804 8.44 -29.77 -23.89
N ARG A 805 8.17 -30.41 -25.04
CA ARG A 805 8.61 -29.92 -26.36
C ARG A 805 7.89 -28.65 -26.82
N LYS A 806 6.76 -28.31 -26.21
CA LYS A 806 5.95 -27.13 -26.54
C LYS A 806 5.83 -26.24 -25.31
N GLY A 807 6.01 -24.94 -25.48
CA GLY A 807 5.79 -23.93 -24.45
C GLY A 807 6.98 -23.62 -23.55
N PHE A 808 8.11 -24.32 -23.68
CA PHE A 808 9.31 -24.16 -22.84
C PHE A 808 10.56 -23.77 -23.65
N GLY A 809 10.34 -23.12 -24.80
CA GLY A 809 11.39 -22.66 -25.69
C GLY A 809 12.25 -23.77 -26.28
N HIS A 810 13.51 -23.44 -26.53
CA HIS A 810 14.44 -24.33 -27.26
C HIS A 810 15.06 -25.45 -26.42
N GLY A 811 14.75 -25.49 -25.11
CA GLY A 811 15.29 -26.44 -24.14
C GLY A 811 15.88 -25.75 -22.91
N MET A 812 16.67 -26.50 -22.15
CA MET A 812 17.38 -25.99 -20.97
C MET A 812 18.65 -25.24 -21.37
N LEU A 813 18.96 -24.14 -20.67
CA LEU A 813 20.27 -23.47 -20.77
C LEU A 813 21.43 -24.46 -20.56
N ASP A 814 22.43 -24.36 -21.44
CA ASP A 814 23.71 -25.05 -21.32
C ASP A 814 24.83 -24.07 -21.66
N VAL A 815 25.44 -23.45 -20.63
CA VAL A 815 26.44 -22.39 -20.83
C VAL A 815 27.71 -22.91 -21.49
N GLU A 816 28.06 -24.17 -21.24
CA GLU A 816 29.24 -24.80 -21.85
C GLU A 816 29.08 -24.92 -23.36
N ARG A 817 27.89 -25.35 -23.83
CA ARG A 817 27.56 -25.40 -25.25
C ARG A 817 27.46 -23.98 -25.82
N LEU A 818 26.81 -23.05 -25.11
CA LEU A 818 26.63 -21.67 -25.54
C LEU A 818 27.97 -20.98 -25.83
N LEU A 819 28.94 -21.09 -24.92
CA LEU A 819 30.25 -20.46 -25.11
C LEU A 819 31.09 -21.10 -26.22
N LYS A 820 30.73 -22.31 -26.68
CA LYS A 820 31.32 -22.95 -27.87
C LYS A 820 30.57 -22.61 -29.16
N THR A 821 29.41 -21.95 -29.06
CA THR A 821 28.60 -21.54 -30.20
C THR A 821 28.93 -20.11 -30.58
N ALA A 822 29.64 -19.95 -31.70
CA ALA A 822 29.95 -18.66 -32.29
C ALA A 822 28.67 -17.94 -32.80
N PRO A 823 28.66 -16.59 -32.84
CA PRO A 823 27.57 -15.84 -33.45
C PRO A 823 27.43 -16.22 -34.93
N VAL A 824 26.18 -16.39 -35.38
CA VAL A 824 25.86 -16.53 -36.80
C VAL A 824 26.27 -15.24 -37.54
N PRO A 825 26.74 -15.31 -38.80
CA PRO A 825 27.07 -14.11 -39.57
C PRO A 825 25.94 -13.07 -39.55
N ALA A 826 26.29 -11.80 -39.36
CA ALA A 826 25.32 -10.71 -39.22
C ALA A 826 24.34 -10.56 -40.40
N ALA A 827 24.72 -11.03 -41.59
CA ALA A 827 23.89 -11.02 -42.79
C ALA A 827 22.76 -12.06 -42.79
N ASP A 828 22.92 -13.14 -42.01
CA ASP A 828 21.96 -14.25 -41.93
C ASP A 828 20.95 -14.06 -40.78
N LEU A 829 21.19 -13.07 -39.91
CA LEU A 829 20.31 -12.73 -38.81
C LEU A 829 19.04 -12.05 -39.34
N LYS A 830 17.91 -12.39 -38.71
CA LYS A 830 16.60 -11.85 -39.06
C LYS A 830 16.09 -10.98 -37.95
N ASP A 831 15.66 -9.78 -38.30
CA ASP A 831 15.00 -8.88 -37.37
C ASP A 831 13.70 -9.54 -36.89
N ALA A 832 13.51 -9.60 -35.57
CA ALA A 832 12.32 -10.18 -34.95
C ALA A 832 11.04 -9.38 -35.26
N TYR A 833 11.19 -8.15 -35.77
CA TYR A 833 10.11 -7.27 -36.20
C TYR A 833 10.00 -7.11 -37.73
N ASN A 834 10.86 -7.75 -38.53
CA ASN A 834 10.65 -7.82 -39.97
C ASN A 834 9.39 -8.67 -40.22
N ASP A 835 8.40 -8.11 -40.92
CA ASP A 835 7.03 -8.65 -41.11
C ASP A 835 6.05 -8.41 -39.96
N TRP A 836 6.45 -7.66 -38.93
CA TRP A 836 5.56 -7.26 -37.86
C TRP A 836 4.54 -6.21 -38.33
N ASN A 837 3.25 -6.57 -38.31
CA ASN A 837 2.20 -5.58 -38.54
C ASN A 837 1.92 -4.80 -37.26
N GLU A 838 2.70 -3.74 -37.03
CA GLU A 838 2.63 -2.91 -35.83
C GLU A 838 1.22 -2.36 -35.57
N HIS A 839 0.53 -1.93 -36.63
CA HIS A 839 -0.84 -1.42 -36.51
C HIS A 839 -1.84 -2.50 -36.11
N ALA A 840 -1.77 -3.69 -36.72
CA ALA A 840 -2.65 -4.80 -36.36
C ALA A 840 -2.34 -5.31 -34.95
N PHE A 841 -1.07 -5.39 -34.58
CA PHE A 841 -0.62 -5.77 -33.26
C PHE A 841 -1.09 -4.80 -32.18
N PHE A 842 -0.93 -3.49 -32.39
CA PHE A 842 -1.37 -2.49 -31.42
C PHE A 842 -2.89 -2.35 -31.34
N ALA A 843 -3.60 -2.45 -32.46
CA ALA A 843 -5.07 -2.50 -32.46
C ALA A 843 -5.58 -3.73 -31.69
N THR A 844 -4.85 -4.85 -31.79
CA THR A 844 -5.12 -6.06 -31.01
C THR A 844 -4.79 -5.86 -29.53
N LEU A 845 -3.60 -5.37 -29.19
CA LEU A 845 -3.21 -5.06 -27.81
C LEU A 845 -4.18 -4.10 -27.12
N GLN A 846 -4.73 -3.12 -27.83
CA GLN A 846 -5.66 -2.16 -27.25
C GLN A 846 -6.99 -2.83 -26.88
N GLY A 847 -7.57 -3.63 -27.79
CA GLY A 847 -8.84 -4.33 -27.52
C GLY A 847 -8.69 -5.49 -26.53
N TYR A 848 -7.65 -6.31 -26.67
CA TYR A 848 -7.41 -7.45 -25.78
C TYR A 848 -6.80 -7.02 -24.43
N GLY A 849 -6.05 -5.92 -24.38
CA GLY A 849 -5.54 -5.33 -23.13
C GLY A 849 -6.66 -4.77 -22.25
N GLU A 850 -7.66 -4.11 -22.85
CA GLU A 850 -8.89 -3.73 -22.13
C GLU A 850 -9.62 -4.96 -21.59
N LEU A 851 -9.78 -6.02 -22.38
CA LEU A 851 -10.40 -7.28 -21.92
C LEU A 851 -9.60 -7.97 -20.81
N ALA A 852 -8.27 -8.04 -20.94
CA ALA A 852 -7.39 -8.64 -19.94
C ALA A 852 -7.50 -7.88 -18.61
N LYS A 853 -7.48 -6.55 -18.65
CA LYS A 853 -7.69 -5.68 -17.48
C LYS A 853 -9.06 -5.90 -16.85
N THR A 854 -10.13 -5.96 -17.66
CA THR A 854 -11.49 -6.18 -17.16
C THR A 854 -11.64 -7.55 -16.49
N TYR A 855 -11.14 -8.63 -17.10
CA TYR A 855 -11.22 -9.97 -16.50
C TYR A 855 -10.32 -10.14 -15.28
N TRP A 856 -9.13 -9.53 -15.27
CA TRP A 856 -8.27 -9.43 -14.10
C TRP A 856 -8.97 -8.71 -12.94
N ASN A 857 -9.61 -7.56 -13.22
CA ASN A 857 -10.36 -6.80 -12.25
C ASN A 857 -11.58 -7.57 -11.70
N LYS A 858 -12.31 -8.33 -12.54
CA LYS A 858 -13.43 -9.20 -12.13
C LYS A 858 -12.94 -10.38 -11.27
N PHE A 859 -11.82 -11.01 -11.62
CA PHE A 859 -11.19 -12.06 -10.82
C PHE A 859 -10.74 -11.55 -9.43
N HIS A 860 -10.10 -10.38 -9.38
CA HIS A 860 -9.73 -9.71 -8.13
C HIS A 860 -10.94 -9.29 -7.28
N GLY A 861 -11.98 -8.72 -7.89
CA GLY A 861 -13.21 -8.34 -7.17
C GLY A 861 -13.92 -9.54 -6.51
N TRP A 862 -13.83 -10.73 -7.13
CA TRP A 862 -14.35 -11.98 -6.58
C TRP A 862 -13.53 -12.51 -5.39
N LEU A 863 -12.20 -12.43 -5.44
CA LEU A 863 -11.30 -12.88 -4.37
C LEU A 863 -11.27 -11.94 -3.14
N PHE A 864 -11.44 -10.63 -3.36
CA PHE A 864 -11.23 -9.59 -2.32
C PHE A 864 -12.48 -8.76 -2.01
N GLY A 865 -13.63 -9.08 -2.63
CA GLY A 865 -14.91 -8.42 -2.45
C GLY A 865 -15.11 -7.15 -3.28
N ASN A 866 -16.35 -6.92 -3.71
CA ASN A 866 -16.76 -5.77 -4.54
C ASN A 866 -16.94 -4.47 -3.74
N LYS A 867 -15.85 -3.79 -3.35
CA LYS A 867 -15.93 -2.39 -2.89
C LYS A 867 -14.74 -1.57 -3.39
N ARG A 868 -14.65 -1.40 -4.71
CA ARG A 868 -13.85 -0.35 -5.33
C ARG A 868 -14.60 0.98 -5.25
N GLY A 869 -14.11 1.90 -4.44
CA GLY A 869 -14.61 3.26 -4.39
C GLY A 869 -14.32 4.00 -5.69
N GLY A 870 -15.33 4.14 -6.55
CA GLY A 870 -15.53 5.30 -7.41
C GLY A 870 -14.57 5.63 -8.55
N GLN A 871 -13.53 4.85 -8.87
CA GLN A 871 -12.64 5.20 -10.00
C GLN A 871 -12.32 4.15 -11.06
N GLU A 872 -12.83 2.93 -10.97
CA GLU A 872 -13.08 2.08 -12.15
C GLU A 872 -14.29 1.20 -11.81
N SER A 873 -15.47 1.51 -12.39
CA SER A 873 -16.68 0.73 -12.12
C SER A 873 -16.50 -0.67 -12.70
N LEU A 874 -16.77 -1.69 -11.87
CA LEU A 874 -17.00 -3.06 -12.28
C LEU A 874 -18.39 -3.24 -12.93
N GLU A 875 -18.97 -2.17 -13.48
CA GLU A 875 -20.22 -2.22 -14.22
C GLU A 875 -19.93 -2.69 -15.66
N ASP A 876 -20.88 -3.38 -16.29
CA ASP A 876 -20.76 -3.95 -17.64
C ASP A 876 -20.55 -2.90 -18.78
N ASP A 877 -20.36 -1.62 -18.41
CA ASP A 877 -20.13 -0.48 -19.29
C ASP A 877 -18.69 0.06 -19.32
N ALA A 878 -17.71 -0.65 -18.74
CA ALA A 878 -16.30 -0.20 -18.73
C ALA A 878 -15.50 -0.49 -20.03
N LEU A 879 -16.00 -1.36 -20.91
CA LEU A 879 -15.32 -1.72 -22.17
C LEU A 879 -15.69 -0.75 -23.29
N SER A 880 -14.71 -0.34 -24.10
CA SER A 880 -14.98 0.44 -25.32
C SER A 880 -15.90 -0.34 -26.28
N PRO A 881 -16.65 0.34 -27.18
CA PRO A 881 -17.49 -0.35 -28.17
C PRO A 881 -16.75 -1.38 -29.01
N PHE A 882 -15.47 -1.11 -29.31
CA PHE A 882 -14.57 -2.02 -29.99
C PHE A 882 -14.26 -3.27 -29.14
N SER A 883 -13.87 -3.09 -27.88
CA SER A 883 -13.59 -4.20 -26.96
C SER A 883 -14.84 -5.02 -26.62
N LYS A 884 -16.03 -4.41 -26.55
CA LYS A 884 -17.31 -5.14 -26.45
C LYS A 884 -17.60 -5.97 -27.70
N GLN A 885 -17.32 -5.44 -28.90
CA GLN A 885 -17.48 -6.20 -30.14
C GLN A 885 -16.49 -7.39 -30.19
N LEU A 886 -15.27 -7.17 -29.71
CA LEU A 886 -14.23 -8.19 -29.60
C LEU A 886 -14.62 -9.27 -28.58
N GLU A 887 -15.07 -8.89 -27.38
CA GLU A 887 -15.60 -9.81 -26.36
C GLU A 887 -16.71 -10.69 -26.93
N ASN A 888 -17.70 -10.07 -27.58
CA ASN A 888 -18.81 -10.79 -28.20
C ASN A 888 -18.30 -11.77 -29.27
N SER A 889 -17.33 -11.39 -30.09
CA SER A 889 -16.76 -12.28 -31.10
C SER A 889 -16.00 -13.48 -30.51
N LEU A 890 -15.32 -13.29 -29.37
CA LEU A 890 -14.54 -14.33 -28.70
C LEU A 890 -15.41 -15.34 -27.96
N PHE A 891 -16.59 -14.93 -27.48
CA PHE A 891 -17.43 -15.74 -26.59
C PHE A 891 -18.82 -16.10 -27.17
N ALA A 892 -19.15 -15.72 -28.41
CA ALA A 892 -20.49 -15.83 -29.02
C ALA A 892 -21.12 -17.23 -29.20
N ASN A 893 -20.39 -18.34 -29.02
CA ASN A 893 -20.85 -19.68 -29.43
C ASN A 893 -21.29 -20.65 -28.32
N ARG A 894 -21.99 -20.19 -27.28
CA ARG A 894 -22.76 -21.08 -26.38
C ARG A 894 -24.15 -20.53 -26.02
N PRO A 895 -25.24 -20.94 -26.72
CA PRO A 895 -26.60 -20.58 -26.29
C PRO A 895 -27.49 -21.78 -25.97
N SER A 896 -28.23 -21.70 -24.85
CA SER A 896 -29.58 -22.26 -24.59
C SER A 896 -29.91 -22.21 -23.09
N ARG A 897 -31.10 -21.92 -22.57
CA ARG A 897 -32.30 -21.16 -23.01
C ARG A 897 -33.14 -20.74 -21.78
N PHE A 898 -32.58 -20.84 -20.59
CA PHE A 898 -33.06 -20.38 -19.30
C PHE A 898 -31.80 -20.26 -18.44
N GLU A 899 -31.34 -19.03 -18.22
CA GLU A 899 -30.49 -18.58 -17.10
C GLU A 899 -29.75 -17.32 -17.55
N SER A 900 -30.08 -16.23 -16.88
CA SER A 900 -29.14 -15.16 -16.58
C SER A 900 -27.94 -15.77 -15.83
N VAL A 901 -26.95 -16.28 -16.57
CA VAL A 901 -25.63 -16.57 -15.99
C VAL A 901 -24.77 -15.36 -16.29
N GLU A 902 -24.80 -14.38 -15.40
CA GLU A 902 -23.62 -13.54 -15.20
C GLU A 902 -22.42 -14.48 -14.96
N PRO A 903 -21.26 -14.28 -15.61
CA PRO A 903 -20.09 -15.09 -15.36
C PRO A 903 -19.58 -14.79 -13.94
N THR A 904 -20.03 -15.57 -12.94
CA THR A 904 -19.94 -15.23 -11.51
C THR A 904 -18.95 -16.10 -10.73
N GLY A 905 -17.94 -16.66 -11.39
CA GLY A 905 -16.89 -17.46 -10.74
C GLY A 905 -15.49 -17.03 -11.15
N ALA A 906 -14.55 -16.98 -10.21
CA ALA A 906 -13.13 -16.71 -10.47
C ALA A 906 -12.51 -17.62 -11.53
N ASP A 907 -12.86 -18.91 -11.54
CA ASP A 907 -12.34 -19.85 -12.53
C ASP A 907 -12.73 -19.45 -13.96
N THR A 908 -13.92 -18.86 -14.14
CA THR A 908 -14.38 -18.40 -15.45
C THR A 908 -13.67 -17.10 -15.85
N ALA A 909 -13.43 -16.18 -14.91
CA ALA A 909 -12.67 -14.96 -15.17
C ALA A 909 -11.20 -15.27 -15.50
N LEU A 910 -10.58 -16.20 -14.79
CA LEU A 910 -9.22 -16.68 -15.02
C LEU A 910 -9.09 -17.37 -16.38
N GLN A 911 -10.01 -18.25 -16.76
CA GLN A 911 -10.02 -18.90 -18.07
C GLN A 911 -10.16 -17.89 -19.22
N ARG A 912 -11.01 -16.87 -19.05
CA ARG A 912 -11.16 -15.80 -20.05
C ARG A 912 -9.93 -14.91 -20.13
N PHE A 913 -9.30 -14.58 -19.00
CA PHE A 913 -8.01 -13.89 -18.97
C PHE A 913 -6.92 -14.69 -19.70
N GLN A 914 -6.80 -15.99 -19.40
CA GLN A 914 -5.84 -16.89 -20.05
C GLN A 914 -6.08 -16.99 -21.57
N LEU A 915 -7.34 -17.06 -22.01
CA LEU A 915 -7.68 -17.09 -23.43
C LEU A 915 -7.33 -15.76 -24.13
N VAL A 916 -7.68 -14.63 -23.51
CA VAL A 916 -7.35 -13.29 -24.04
C VAL A 916 -5.84 -13.13 -24.12
N ASN A 917 -5.08 -13.56 -23.11
CA ASN A 917 -3.62 -13.51 -23.13
C ASN A 917 -3.01 -14.45 -24.18
N ALA A 918 -3.57 -15.66 -24.36
CA ALA A 918 -3.14 -16.57 -25.44
C ALA A 918 -3.43 -16.01 -26.84
N ILE A 919 -4.43 -15.15 -27.00
CA ILE A 919 -4.70 -14.48 -28.28
C ILE A 919 -3.76 -13.30 -28.49
N LEU A 920 -3.41 -12.55 -27.43
CA LEU A 920 -2.32 -11.59 -27.45
C LEU A 920 -1.01 -12.25 -27.89
N GLU A 921 -0.70 -13.43 -27.34
CA GLU A 921 0.47 -14.23 -27.75
C GLU A 921 0.45 -14.63 -29.24
N ASN A 922 -0.70 -15.03 -29.78
CA ASN A 922 -0.83 -15.40 -31.19
C ASN A 922 -0.79 -14.20 -32.14
N SER A 923 -1.11 -13.00 -31.65
CA SER A 923 -1.13 -11.77 -32.43
C SER A 923 0.20 -11.01 -32.35
N ALA A 924 0.99 -11.29 -31.31
CA ALA A 924 2.41 -10.94 -31.18
C ALA A 924 3.33 -11.78 -32.08
N ARG A 925 2.79 -12.44 -33.11
CA ARG A 925 3.48 -13.25 -34.11
C ARG A 925 2.96 -12.85 -35.47
#